data_AF-Q07RF9-F1
#
_entry.id   AF-Q07RF9-F1
#
_cell.length_a   1.000
_cell.length_b   1.000
_cell.length_c   1.000
_cell.angle_alpha   90.00
_cell.angle_beta   90.00
_cell.angle_gamma   90.00
#
_symmetry.space_group_name_H-M   'P 1'
#
loop_
_entity.id
_entity.type
_entity.pdbx_description
1 polymer ?
#
loop_
_entity_poly.entity_id
_entity_poly.type
_entity_poly.pdbx_seq_one_letter_code
_entity_poly.pdbx_strand_id
1 'polypeptide(L)'
;MSNVVLSASVRQNLLSLQSTADLLATTQNRLASGKKVNSALDNPTNFFTAAGLDSRSSDINNLLDGISNGVQILQAANTGITSLNKLIDTAKSIASQALQSNVGYTKKSNVAATIAGATPEDLRGTQTFASATATSNVIYDGTLGGTSTVLPLTTLGGGVGTIPGGVVASGSAADATAVAANTISVGTAAATATAADLISSLTNGATPTATGPQIGDILVVDGKTITFDGTSSSTPDGNGNYTIGINQTISSLLATIDAINGNVPPTSTMTGGKIVLHSGTNRSLAVSDMTGGGVMSKLGLAASVTVPLGAAGGNMTTNTKLFNTVGGLSTTPIADGTTLTVNGKTVTFKASDPPTPAGLLAGSGVLGNIVTDSSNNSTIYLGTSNTYTPATVGDIMTAIDVASGVKSVSIANGIATYTSNGSPSSITGGALTLRTSTGADLNINGPADLLNQLSLTASTGPGPTTISQPRITSGATTGTLIKDGSTLNVNGKTITFANAPVPLASATHTGITGHIETDGVGNSTVYLQGGTMADVLTAIDLATGVQTAKLAASGATLTTQIGSANSSLSGGSLKISTGTAADLTVTGTGNAMLALGLAGNTGTSTEFAASRSSGTGGVSGKSMTFTSFKGGTPVNITFGDGTGGTVKSLSQLNAKLATNNMIAQVDANGLLTISTGNDYASSTLGSIADGGVLGGTITATLTFTTPQEPVADTNSQLARANLVRQFNNVIAQISTTSQDASFNGVNLLNGDTLKLVFNETGKSTLNIVGTALTAAQLGLSTLVEGFDFIDNAATNKTMAALNTASTSLRSQASAYGSNLSIVQIRQDFSKNLISVLQTGSSNLTLADTNEEAANSQALSTRQSIAVSALALANQSQQSVLKLLQ
;
A
#
# COMPACT_ATOMS: atom_id res chain seq x y z
N MET A 1 35.71 -121.16 92.99
CA MET A 1 35.01 -121.70 91.82
C MET A 1 36.07 -122.32 90.93
N SER A 2 35.95 -123.62 90.63
CA SER A 2 36.93 -124.38 89.83
C SER A 2 37.17 -123.66 88.50
N ASN A 3 38.42 -123.28 88.24
CA ASN A 3 38.82 -122.71 86.96
C ASN A 3 38.58 -123.78 85.89
N VAL A 4 37.55 -123.58 85.07
CA VAL A 4 37.36 -124.37 83.86
C VAL A 4 38.58 -124.10 82.98
N VAL A 5 39.52 -125.05 82.96
CA VAL A 5 40.72 -124.98 82.12
C VAL A 5 40.30 -125.25 80.68
N LEU A 6 39.82 -124.21 80.01
CA LEU A 6 39.46 -124.25 78.60
C LEU A 6 40.73 -124.38 77.74
N SER A 7 40.72 -125.34 76.80
CA SER A 7 41.82 -125.51 75.83
C SER A 7 42.08 -124.22 75.05
N ALA A 8 43.33 -123.98 74.62
CA ALA A 8 43.72 -122.76 73.91
C ALA A 8 42.81 -122.48 72.69
N SER A 9 42.42 -123.52 71.96
CA SER A 9 41.50 -123.43 70.80
C SER A 9 40.08 -123.00 71.19
N VAL A 10 39.56 -123.42 72.34
CA VAL A 10 38.21 -123.04 72.80
C VAL A 10 38.19 -121.59 73.31
N ARG A 11 39.24 -121.12 74.00
CA ARG A 11 39.34 -119.69 74.38
C ARG A 11 39.50 -118.79 73.15
N GLN A 12 40.29 -119.20 72.17
CA GLN A 12 40.45 -118.42 70.94
C GLN A 12 39.13 -118.33 70.16
N ASN A 13 38.36 -119.43 70.09
CA ASN A 13 37.03 -119.42 69.48
C ASN A 13 36.02 -118.61 70.28
N LEU A 14 36.06 -118.64 71.62
CA LEU A 14 35.16 -117.86 72.47
C LEU A 14 35.49 -116.35 72.41
N LEU A 15 36.77 -115.97 72.38
CA LEU A 15 37.20 -114.60 72.16
C LEU A 15 36.82 -114.10 70.76
N SER A 16 36.93 -114.97 69.75
CA SER A 16 36.47 -114.68 68.38
C SER A 16 34.94 -114.51 68.31
N LEU A 17 34.18 -115.34 69.03
CA LEU A 17 32.72 -115.23 69.11
C LEU A 17 32.29 -113.97 69.89
N GLN A 18 32.98 -113.63 70.97
CA GLN A 18 32.76 -112.38 71.72
C GLN A 18 33.06 -111.17 70.84
N SER A 19 34.21 -111.16 70.14
CA SER A 19 34.53 -110.08 69.19
C SER A 19 33.51 -109.97 68.05
N THR A 20 32.98 -111.09 67.56
CA THR A 20 31.94 -111.10 66.51
C THR A 20 30.59 -110.61 67.04
N ALA A 21 30.24 -110.95 68.28
CA ALA A 21 29.03 -110.45 68.95
C ALA A 21 29.11 -108.95 69.25
N ASP A 22 30.27 -108.45 69.69
CA ASP A 22 30.50 -107.02 69.92
C ASP A 22 30.46 -106.22 68.61
N LEU A 23 31.05 -106.76 67.53
CA LEU A 23 30.95 -106.19 66.18
C LEU A 23 29.51 -106.20 65.66
N LEU A 24 28.76 -107.28 65.89
CA LEU A 24 27.35 -107.38 65.50
C LEU A 24 26.48 -106.39 66.27
N ALA A 25 26.67 -106.27 67.60
CA ALA A 25 25.96 -105.30 68.44
C ALA A 25 26.24 -103.85 68.01
N THR A 26 27.50 -103.55 67.67
CA THR A 26 27.89 -102.23 67.13
C THR A 26 27.23 -101.98 65.77
N THR A 27 27.27 -102.95 64.86
CA THR A 27 26.66 -102.85 63.51
C THR A 27 25.15 -102.69 63.60
N GLN A 28 24.47 -103.40 64.50
CA GLN A 28 23.04 -103.23 64.74
C GLN A 28 22.69 -101.88 65.35
N ASN A 29 23.52 -101.35 66.26
CA ASN A 29 23.35 -100.00 66.81
C ASN A 29 23.52 -98.93 65.71
N ARG A 30 24.50 -99.09 64.82
CA ARG A 30 24.69 -98.22 63.64
C ARG A 30 23.52 -98.30 62.66
N LEU A 31 23.02 -99.51 62.39
CA LEU A 31 21.87 -99.72 61.49
C LEU A 31 20.58 -99.15 62.09
N ALA A 32 20.37 -99.30 63.39
CA ALA A 32 19.18 -98.78 64.09
C ALA A 32 19.19 -97.25 64.23
N SER A 33 20.36 -96.64 64.48
CA SER A 33 20.51 -95.19 64.57
C SER A 33 20.70 -94.50 63.20
N GLY A 34 21.03 -95.28 62.16
CA GLY A 34 21.47 -94.76 60.86
C GLY A 34 22.84 -94.07 60.90
N LYS A 35 23.55 -94.11 62.03
CA LYS A 35 24.80 -93.36 62.26
C LYS A 35 25.96 -94.29 62.53
N LYS A 36 27.07 -94.11 61.80
CA LYS A 36 28.36 -94.77 62.08
C LYS A 36 29.02 -94.25 63.36
N VAL A 37 28.71 -93.00 63.73
CA VAL A 37 29.16 -92.34 64.98
C VAL A 37 27.92 -91.89 65.74
N ASN A 38 27.55 -92.62 66.79
CA ASN A 38 26.32 -92.38 67.56
C ASN A 38 26.61 -91.68 68.90
N SER A 39 27.81 -91.86 69.45
CA SER A 39 28.29 -91.24 70.68
C SER A 39 29.74 -90.73 70.55
N ALA A 40 30.17 -89.91 71.51
CA ALA A 40 31.56 -89.46 71.59
C ALA A 40 32.57 -90.61 71.77
N LEU A 41 32.13 -91.79 72.23
CA LEU A 41 32.97 -92.97 72.37
C LEU A 41 33.27 -93.64 71.02
N ASP A 42 32.40 -93.46 70.00
CA ASP A 42 32.58 -94.09 68.69
C ASP A 42 33.63 -93.36 67.84
N ASN A 43 33.61 -92.04 67.87
CA ASN A 43 34.64 -91.17 67.30
C ASN A 43 34.47 -89.73 67.84
N PRO A 44 35.28 -89.28 68.81
CA PRO A 44 35.07 -87.99 69.46
C PRO A 44 35.22 -86.82 68.49
N THR A 45 36.20 -86.88 67.57
CA THR A 45 36.44 -85.81 66.61
C THR A 45 35.25 -85.60 65.67
N ASN A 46 34.75 -86.68 65.06
CA ASN A 46 33.60 -86.58 64.15
C ASN A 46 32.32 -86.22 64.89
N PHE A 47 32.10 -86.77 66.09
CA PHE A 47 30.91 -86.49 66.89
C PHE A 47 30.82 -85.01 67.31
N PHE A 48 31.89 -84.46 67.90
CA PHE A 48 31.89 -83.06 68.34
C PHE A 48 31.95 -82.06 67.17
N THR A 49 32.61 -82.42 66.06
CA THR A 49 32.60 -81.58 64.85
C THR A 49 31.19 -81.54 64.24
N ALA A 50 30.53 -82.68 64.09
CA ALA A 50 29.15 -82.75 63.60
C ALA A 50 28.17 -81.99 64.51
N ALA A 51 28.27 -82.18 65.83
CA ALA A 51 27.46 -81.42 66.80
C ALA A 51 27.70 -79.90 66.71
N GLY A 52 28.94 -79.47 66.46
CA GLY A 52 29.27 -78.05 66.24
C GLY A 52 28.69 -77.50 64.93
N LEU A 53 28.71 -78.28 63.85
CA LEU A 53 28.09 -77.92 62.57
C LEU A 53 26.55 -77.82 62.70
N ASP A 54 25.92 -78.75 63.42
CA ASP A 54 24.48 -78.74 63.67
C ASP A 54 24.05 -77.58 64.56
N SER A 55 24.82 -77.29 65.62
CA SER A 55 24.55 -76.14 66.51
C SER A 55 24.63 -74.83 65.72
N ARG A 56 25.70 -74.66 64.93
CA ARG A 56 25.85 -73.50 64.06
C ARG A 56 24.74 -73.40 63.00
N SER A 57 24.35 -74.53 62.41
CA SER A 57 23.23 -74.58 61.46
C SER A 57 21.93 -74.12 62.10
N SER A 58 21.64 -74.56 63.33
CA SER A 58 20.49 -74.11 64.12
C SER A 58 20.56 -72.61 64.45
N ASP A 59 21.74 -72.10 64.80
CA ASP A 59 21.93 -70.67 65.06
C ASP A 59 21.66 -69.82 63.82
N ILE A 60 22.17 -70.25 62.65
CA ILE A 60 21.88 -69.60 61.36
C ILE A 60 20.40 -69.74 61.01
N ASN A 61 19.73 -70.85 61.34
CA ASN A 61 18.30 -71.03 61.10
C ASN A 61 17.46 -70.04 61.91
N ASN A 62 17.79 -69.83 63.19
CA ASN A 62 17.14 -68.80 64.01
C ASN A 62 17.38 -67.39 63.45
N LEU A 63 18.54 -67.14 62.86
CA LEU A 63 18.85 -65.88 62.21
C LEU A 63 18.08 -65.70 60.88
N LEU A 64 17.89 -66.80 60.14
CA LEU A 64 17.15 -66.83 58.89
C LEU A 64 15.71 -66.39 59.08
N ASP A 65 15.09 -66.68 60.23
CA ASP A 65 13.76 -66.18 60.57
C ASP A 65 13.74 -64.65 60.70
N GLY A 66 14.77 -64.07 61.33
CA GLY A 66 14.96 -62.62 61.42
C GLY A 66 15.20 -61.96 60.06
N ILE A 67 16.01 -62.58 59.20
CA ILE A 67 16.23 -62.13 57.81
C ILE A 67 14.93 -62.21 57.01
N SER A 68 14.15 -63.28 57.18
CA SER A 68 12.87 -63.49 56.49
C SER A 68 11.82 -62.46 56.91
N ASN A 69 11.76 -62.11 58.20
CA ASN A 69 10.97 -60.98 58.68
C ASN A 69 11.44 -59.65 58.06
N GLY A 70 12.76 -59.45 57.93
CA GLY A 70 13.35 -58.30 57.25
C GLY A 70 12.92 -58.16 55.78
N VAL A 71 12.89 -59.27 55.04
CA VAL A 71 12.36 -59.33 53.67
C VAL A 71 10.90 -58.86 53.64
N GLN A 72 10.06 -59.35 54.56
CA GLN A 72 8.64 -58.98 54.59
C GLN A 72 8.41 -57.51 54.98
N ILE A 73 9.19 -56.96 55.91
CA ILE A 73 9.12 -55.53 56.28
C ILE A 73 9.49 -54.64 55.09
N LEU A 74 10.56 -54.99 54.36
CA LEU A 74 10.96 -54.25 53.16
C LEU A 74 9.95 -54.38 52.02
N GLN A 75 9.34 -55.56 51.86
CA GLN A 75 8.29 -55.78 50.87
C GLN A 75 7.02 -54.99 51.20
N ALA A 76 6.64 -54.92 52.48
CA ALA A 76 5.52 -54.09 52.96
C ALA A 76 5.79 -52.60 52.70
N ALA A 77 7.00 -52.12 53.02
CA ALA A 77 7.41 -50.75 52.72
C ALA A 77 7.37 -50.44 51.20
N ASN A 78 7.89 -51.33 50.34
CA ASN A 78 7.85 -51.13 48.89
C ASN A 78 6.42 -51.15 48.32
N THR A 79 5.54 -51.99 48.90
CA THR A 79 4.11 -52.04 48.55
C THR A 79 3.41 -50.76 48.97
N GLY A 80 3.71 -50.25 50.18
CA GLY A 80 3.25 -48.95 50.66
C GLY A 80 3.66 -47.83 49.71
N ILE A 81 4.95 -47.73 49.34
CA ILE A 81 5.43 -46.71 48.39
C ILE A 81 4.74 -46.82 47.02
N THR A 82 4.46 -48.04 46.55
CA THR A 82 3.71 -48.26 45.30
C THR A 82 2.29 -47.69 45.40
N SER A 83 1.60 -47.93 46.52
CA SER A 83 0.28 -47.36 46.79
C SER A 83 0.33 -45.83 46.91
N LEU A 84 1.34 -45.28 47.59
CA LEU A 84 1.56 -43.83 47.69
C LEU A 84 1.75 -43.19 46.31
N ASN A 85 2.54 -43.80 45.41
CA ASN A 85 2.70 -43.29 44.05
C ASN A 85 1.36 -43.24 43.29
N LYS A 86 0.51 -44.28 43.40
CA LYS A 86 -0.83 -44.28 42.77
C LYS A 86 -1.74 -43.16 43.32
N LEU A 87 -1.66 -42.88 44.62
CA LEU A 87 -2.40 -41.78 45.22
C LEU A 87 -1.87 -40.42 44.73
N ILE A 88 -0.55 -40.26 44.62
CA ILE A 88 0.06 -39.05 44.02
C ILE A 88 -0.37 -38.88 42.56
N ASP A 89 -0.41 -39.95 41.77
CA ASP A 89 -0.87 -39.89 40.38
C ASP A 89 -2.37 -39.51 40.30
N THR A 90 -3.18 -39.97 41.25
CA THR A 90 -4.58 -39.55 41.38
C THR A 90 -4.68 -38.06 41.71
N ALA A 91 -3.86 -37.57 42.65
CA ALA A 91 -3.80 -36.15 43.01
C ALA A 91 -3.33 -35.27 41.83
N LYS A 92 -2.37 -35.74 41.03
CA LYS A 92 -1.95 -35.08 39.78
C LYS A 92 -3.08 -35.04 38.76
N SER A 93 -3.84 -36.12 38.61
CA SER A 93 -5.01 -36.15 37.72
C SER A 93 -6.03 -35.08 38.11
N ILE A 94 -6.33 -34.94 39.41
CA ILE A 94 -7.24 -33.91 39.93
C ILE A 94 -6.70 -32.49 39.65
N ALA A 95 -5.41 -32.23 39.89
CA ALA A 95 -4.80 -30.94 39.58
C ALA A 95 -4.81 -30.64 38.05
N SER A 96 -4.56 -31.64 37.21
CA SER A 96 -4.67 -31.51 35.75
C SER A 96 -6.12 -31.26 35.31
N GLN A 97 -7.11 -31.84 35.99
CA GLN A 97 -8.52 -31.55 35.74
C GLN A 97 -8.87 -30.10 36.13
N ALA A 98 -8.27 -29.58 37.20
CA ALA A 98 -8.44 -28.18 37.60
C ALA A 98 -7.83 -27.18 36.60
N LEU A 99 -6.78 -27.58 35.84
CA LEU A 99 -6.21 -26.79 34.74
C LEU A 99 -7.03 -26.83 33.45
N GLN A 100 -7.78 -27.91 33.24
CA GLN A 100 -8.67 -28.08 32.07
C GLN A 100 -10.05 -27.45 32.28
N SER A 101 -10.46 -27.29 33.54
CA SER A 101 -11.68 -26.55 33.88
C SER A 101 -11.50 -25.05 33.58
N ASN A 102 -12.61 -24.36 33.30
CA ASN A 102 -12.58 -22.92 33.14
C ASN A 102 -11.96 -22.25 34.37
N VAL A 103 -11.11 -21.26 34.14
CA VAL A 103 -10.61 -20.39 35.21
C VAL A 103 -11.80 -19.76 35.94
N GLY A 104 -11.68 -19.55 37.26
CA GLY A 104 -12.79 -19.14 38.13
C GLY A 104 -13.33 -17.73 37.91
N TYR A 105 -13.13 -17.13 36.74
CA TYR A 105 -13.45 -15.73 36.44
C TYR A 105 -14.00 -15.60 35.01
N THR A 106 -15.21 -15.03 34.86
CA THR A 106 -15.86 -14.80 33.56
C THR A 106 -15.28 -13.58 32.84
N LYS A 107 -14.82 -12.58 33.60
CA LYS A 107 -14.10 -11.42 33.08
C LYS A 107 -12.82 -11.24 33.88
N LYS A 108 -11.70 -11.18 33.18
CA LYS A 108 -10.40 -10.89 33.77
C LYS A 108 -10.17 -9.39 33.87
N SER A 109 -9.30 -8.97 34.77
CA SER A 109 -8.87 -7.58 34.82
C SER A 109 -8.24 -7.17 33.48
N ASN A 110 -8.64 -6.02 32.96
CA ASN A 110 -8.22 -5.55 31.65
C ASN A 110 -8.21 -4.01 31.57
N VAL A 111 -7.45 -3.50 30.62
CA VAL A 111 -7.50 -2.10 30.14
C VAL A 111 -7.78 -2.12 28.65
N ALA A 112 -8.59 -1.18 28.18
CA ALA A 112 -8.97 -1.12 26.77
C ALA A 112 -9.00 0.32 26.24
N ALA A 113 -8.61 0.50 24.98
CA ALA A 113 -8.77 1.74 24.24
C ALA A 113 -8.97 1.46 22.74
N THR A 114 -9.74 2.31 22.07
CA THR A 114 -9.96 2.17 20.62
C THR A 114 -8.84 2.86 19.84
N ILE A 115 -8.19 2.10 18.95
CA ILE A 115 -7.27 2.62 17.95
C ILE A 115 -8.00 2.58 16.60
N ALA A 116 -8.44 3.74 16.11
CA ALA A 116 -9.23 3.82 14.89
C ALA A 116 -8.48 3.22 13.69
N GLY A 117 -9.09 2.24 13.01
CA GLY A 117 -8.49 1.57 11.85
C GLY A 117 -7.43 0.53 12.18
N ALA A 118 -7.19 0.20 13.46
CA ALA A 118 -6.29 -0.88 13.82
C ALA A 118 -6.86 -2.25 13.45
N THR A 119 -6.00 -3.13 12.95
CA THR A 119 -6.30 -4.55 12.68
C THR A 119 -5.29 -5.45 13.41
N PRO A 120 -5.52 -6.77 13.52
CA PRO A 120 -4.54 -7.69 14.09
C PRO A 120 -3.16 -7.64 13.40
N GLU A 121 -3.11 -7.26 12.12
CA GLU A 121 -1.89 -7.16 11.32
C GLU A 121 -1.20 -5.78 11.42
N ASP A 122 -1.96 -4.71 11.67
CA ASP A 122 -1.43 -3.35 11.87
C ASP A 122 -2.20 -2.61 12.98
N LEU A 123 -1.58 -2.54 14.15
CA LEU A 123 -2.10 -1.87 15.34
C LEU A 123 -1.86 -0.36 15.34
N ARG A 124 -1.21 0.22 14.31
CA ARG A 124 -0.91 1.65 14.31
C ARG A 124 -2.13 2.54 14.06
N GLY A 125 -3.18 2.01 13.44
CA GLY A 125 -4.39 2.77 13.09
C GLY A 125 -4.21 3.74 11.92
N THR A 126 -5.26 4.50 11.61
CA THR A 126 -5.30 5.47 10.52
C THR A 126 -4.55 6.75 10.90
N GLN A 127 -3.37 6.97 10.32
CA GLN A 127 -2.66 8.25 10.42
C GLN A 127 -3.48 9.33 9.68
N THR A 128 -3.95 10.35 10.39
CA THR A 128 -4.58 11.51 9.78
C THR A 128 -3.52 12.57 9.48
N PHE A 129 -3.73 13.37 8.45
CA PHE A 129 -2.88 14.51 8.11
C PHE A 129 -3.73 15.77 8.09
N ALA A 130 -3.23 16.84 8.70
CA ALA A 130 -3.85 18.17 8.65
C ALA A 130 -3.14 19.03 7.61
N SER A 131 -3.89 19.94 6.99
CA SER A 131 -3.29 20.90 6.06
C SER A 131 -2.26 21.79 6.79
N ALA A 132 -1.11 21.99 6.17
CA ALA A 132 -0.10 22.95 6.59
C ALA A 132 -0.06 24.12 5.60
N THR A 133 0.76 25.14 5.90
CA THR A 133 0.93 26.31 5.04
C THR A 133 2.41 26.52 4.70
N ALA A 134 2.70 26.60 3.41
CA ALA A 134 4.00 26.96 2.86
C ALA A 134 3.99 28.43 2.45
N THR A 135 5.08 29.17 2.66
CA THR A 135 5.15 30.60 2.34
C THR A 135 6.17 30.85 1.23
N SER A 136 5.78 31.54 0.16
CA SER A 136 6.68 31.98 -0.91
C SER A 136 7.53 33.17 -0.49
N ASN A 137 8.49 33.56 -1.34
CA ASN A 137 9.10 34.88 -1.24
C ASN A 137 8.06 35.99 -1.45
N VAL A 138 8.38 37.16 -0.91
CA VAL A 138 7.58 38.38 -1.12
C VAL A 138 7.64 38.76 -2.60
N ILE A 139 6.48 38.99 -3.20
CA ILE A 139 6.32 39.53 -4.55
C ILE A 139 5.92 41.01 -4.43
N TYR A 140 6.50 41.83 -5.28
CA TYR A 140 6.22 43.26 -5.37
C TYR A 140 5.41 43.61 -6.62
N ASP A 141 4.69 44.73 -6.54
CA ASP A 141 3.98 45.28 -7.69
C ASP A 141 4.92 45.87 -8.76
N GLY A 142 4.33 46.25 -9.89
CA GLY A 142 5.05 46.75 -11.07
C GLY A 142 5.50 48.21 -11.02
N THR A 143 5.43 48.87 -9.86
CA THR A 143 5.94 50.24 -9.72
C THR A 143 7.45 50.26 -9.85
N LEU A 144 8.01 51.23 -10.59
CA LEU A 144 9.47 51.34 -10.77
C LEU A 144 10.18 51.46 -9.41
N GLY A 145 11.12 50.56 -9.12
CA GLY A 145 11.81 50.48 -7.81
C GLY A 145 11.04 49.71 -6.72
N GLY A 146 9.96 49.00 -7.10
CA GLY A 146 8.97 48.28 -6.31
C GLY A 146 9.28 47.93 -4.86
N THR A 147 8.73 48.72 -3.94
CA THR A 147 8.70 48.45 -2.49
C THR A 147 7.32 47.99 -1.99
N SER A 148 6.28 48.13 -2.82
CA SER A 148 4.89 47.81 -2.48
C SER A 148 4.58 46.35 -2.80
N THR A 149 4.02 45.62 -1.83
CA THR A 149 3.70 44.21 -1.96
C THR A 149 2.44 43.97 -2.79
N VAL A 150 2.39 42.88 -3.55
CA VAL A 150 1.19 42.50 -4.32
C VAL A 150 -0.03 42.24 -3.43
N LEU A 151 -1.22 42.45 -3.99
CA LEU A 151 -2.53 42.25 -3.37
C LEU A 151 -3.35 41.20 -4.17
N PRO A 152 -4.45 40.64 -3.61
CA PRO A 152 -5.23 39.62 -4.31
C PRO A 152 -5.79 40.06 -5.67
N LEU A 153 -6.12 41.35 -5.84
CA LEU A 153 -6.61 41.92 -7.10
C LEU A 153 -5.48 42.35 -8.06
N THR A 154 -4.21 42.24 -7.68
CA THR A 154 -3.08 42.56 -8.56
C THR A 154 -3.12 41.64 -9.79
N THR A 155 -3.03 42.23 -10.98
CA THR A 155 -3.16 41.48 -12.23
C THR A 155 -1.87 40.75 -12.60
N LEU A 156 -2.06 39.57 -13.17
CA LEU A 156 -1.02 38.72 -13.75
C LEU A 156 -0.50 39.27 -15.07
N GLY A 157 -1.43 39.77 -15.88
CA GLY A 157 -1.16 40.52 -17.09
C GLY A 157 -0.62 41.92 -16.80
N GLY A 158 0.03 42.49 -17.80
CA GLY A 158 0.49 43.88 -17.79
C GLY A 158 -0.53 44.80 -18.47
N GLY A 159 -0.25 46.10 -18.42
CA GLY A 159 -0.89 47.10 -19.27
C GLY A 159 -0.48 46.98 -20.73
N VAL A 160 -1.27 47.60 -21.61
CA VAL A 160 -1.08 47.57 -23.07
C VAL A 160 0.15 48.39 -23.48
N GLY A 161 1.15 47.73 -24.07
CA GLY A 161 2.26 48.39 -24.78
C GLY A 161 1.88 48.73 -26.22
N THR A 162 2.59 49.69 -26.83
CA THR A 162 2.31 50.15 -28.20
C THR A 162 3.56 50.22 -29.05
N ILE A 163 3.50 49.74 -30.29
CA ILE A 163 4.50 49.99 -31.35
C ILE A 163 3.94 51.09 -32.25
N PRO A 164 4.43 52.32 -32.15
CA PRO A 164 4.05 53.40 -33.07
C PRO A 164 4.82 53.27 -34.39
N GLY A 165 4.11 53.29 -35.50
CA GLY A 165 4.66 53.44 -36.84
C GLY A 165 4.72 54.90 -37.28
N GLY A 166 5.51 55.17 -38.32
CA GLY A 166 5.53 56.46 -39.01
C GLY A 166 4.27 56.73 -39.84
N VAL A 167 4.09 57.98 -40.27
CA VAL A 167 3.03 58.36 -41.21
C VAL A 167 3.36 57.79 -42.59
N VAL A 168 2.46 56.96 -43.13
CA VAL A 168 2.61 56.36 -44.46
C VAL A 168 1.67 57.05 -45.45
N ALA A 169 2.25 57.59 -46.52
CA ALA A 169 1.50 58.01 -47.69
C ALA A 169 1.12 56.79 -48.53
N SER A 170 -0.14 56.72 -48.98
CA SER A 170 -0.63 55.67 -49.86
C SER A 170 -1.12 56.26 -51.17
N GLY A 171 -0.93 55.53 -52.27
CA GLY A 171 -1.64 55.83 -53.51
C GLY A 171 -3.10 55.38 -53.40
N SER A 172 -4.02 56.12 -53.97
CA SER A 172 -5.43 55.71 -54.12
C SER A 172 -5.74 55.57 -55.60
N ALA A 173 -6.36 54.46 -55.97
CA ALA A 173 -6.88 54.30 -57.31
C ALA A 173 -8.05 55.28 -57.50
N ALA A 174 -8.02 56.07 -58.57
CA ALA A 174 -9.05 57.01 -58.94
C ALA A 174 -9.83 56.50 -60.15
N ASP A 175 -11.06 56.97 -60.31
CA ASP A 175 -11.82 56.72 -61.53
C ASP A 175 -11.16 57.36 -62.75
N ALA A 176 -11.20 56.65 -63.87
CA ALA A 176 -10.96 57.22 -65.19
C ALA A 176 -12.13 56.90 -66.11
N THR A 177 -12.27 57.72 -67.15
CA THR A 177 -13.44 57.72 -68.01
C THR A 177 -13.05 57.50 -69.47
N ALA A 178 -13.82 56.69 -70.19
CA ALA A 178 -13.78 56.58 -71.64
C ALA A 178 -15.14 56.88 -72.26
N VAL A 179 -15.18 57.77 -73.25
CA VAL A 179 -16.43 58.20 -73.91
C VAL A 179 -16.50 57.57 -75.31
N ALA A 180 -17.67 57.06 -75.67
CA ALA A 180 -17.95 56.48 -76.98
C ALA A 180 -17.64 57.47 -78.12
N ALA A 181 -17.04 56.97 -79.20
CA ALA A 181 -16.64 57.79 -80.33
C ALA A 181 -17.87 58.35 -81.08
N ASN A 182 -18.89 57.51 -81.27
CA ASN A 182 -20.06 57.82 -82.08
C ASN A 182 -21.33 57.93 -81.23
N THR A 183 -22.26 58.78 -81.68
CA THR A 183 -23.58 58.94 -81.06
C THR A 183 -24.52 57.82 -81.51
N ILE A 184 -25.25 57.22 -80.59
CA ILE A 184 -26.29 56.21 -80.86
C ILE A 184 -27.63 56.92 -81.04
N SER A 185 -28.46 56.44 -81.97
CA SER A 185 -29.77 57.02 -82.29
C SER A 185 -30.93 56.05 -82.05
N VAL A 186 -32.15 56.57 -81.96
CA VAL A 186 -33.42 55.82 -81.95
C VAL A 186 -34.40 56.40 -82.97
N GLY A 187 -35.18 55.52 -83.62
CA GLY A 187 -36.20 55.90 -84.60
C GLY A 187 -35.67 56.54 -85.89
N THR A 188 -36.59 57.08 -86.70
CA THR A 188 -36.31 57.66 -88.03
C THR A 188 -35.77 59.09 -88.01
N ALA A 189 -35.98 59.82 -86.91
CA ALA A 189 -35.63 61.24 -86.80
C ALA A 189 -34.19 61.49 -86.32
N ALA A 190 -33.36 60.43 -86.22
CA ALA A 190 -32.02 60.48 -85.63
C ALA A 190 -32.01 61.09 -84.21
N ALA A 191 -33.05 60.79 -83.41
CA ALA A 191 -33.10 61.22 -82.02
C ALA A 191 -31.98 60.52 -81.23
N THR A 192 -31.25 61.29 -80.44
CA THR A 192 -30.15 60.81 -79.61
C THR A 192 -30.65 59.83 -78.55
N ALA A 193 -30.08 58.62 -78.50
CA ALA A 193 -30.48 57.60 -77.53
C ALA A 193 -30.18 58.05 -76.09
N THR A 194 -31.04 57.67 -75.15
CA THR A 194 -30.93 57.92 -73.72
C THR A 194 -30.74 56.62 -72.95
N ALA A 195 -30.35 56.68 -71.68
CA ALA A 195 -30.18 55.48 -70.85
C ALA A 195 -31.49 54.66 -70.70
N ALA A 196 -32.66 55.28 -70.87
CA ALA A 196 -33.96 54.64 -70.72
C ALA A 196 -34.44 53.92 -71.99
N ASP A 197 -33.82 54.18 -73.15
CA ASP A 197 -34.21 53.54 -74.40
C ASP A 197 -33.83 52.06 -74.42
N LEU A 198 -34.61 51.27 -75.17
CA LEU A 198 -34.39 49.82 -75.29
C LEU A 198 -33.24 49.52 -76.25
N ILE A 199 -32.45 48.49 -75.95
CA ILE A 199 -31.33 48.03 -76.80
C ILE A 199 -31.83 47.70 -78.23
N SER A 200 -33.01 47.10 -78.34
CA SER A 200 -33.69 46.74 -79.59
C SER A 200 -34.23 47.93 -80.37
N SER A 201 -34.32 49.12 -79.76
CA SER A 201 -34.78 50.34 -80.43
C SER A 201 -33.66 51.14 -81.10
N LEU A 202 -32.40 50.73 -80.88
CA LEU A 202 -31.23 51.43 -81.38
C LEU A 202 -31.11 51.33 -82.91
N THR A 203 -30.88 52.47 -83.54
CA THR A 203 -30.69 52.61 -84.99
C THR A 203 -29.36 53.31 -85.29
N ASN A 204 -28.94 53.25 -86.57
CA ASN A 204 -27.79 53.97 -87.09
C ASN A 204 -28.14 55.42 -87.48
N GLY A 205 -29.36 55.88 -87.14
CA GLY A 205 -29.87 57.21 -87.46
C GLY A 205 -30.25 57.44 -88.93
N ALA A 206 -30.00 56.47 -89.83
CA ALA A 206 -30.29 56.60 -91.25
C ALA A 206 -31.62 55.97 -91.67
N THR A 207 -32.11 54.96 -90.93
CA THR A 207 -33.36 54.24 -91.23
C THR A 207 -34.15 53.95 -89.95
N PRO A 208 -35.48 53.69 -90.05
CA PRO A 208 -36.30 53.22 -88.91
C PRO A 208 -35.85 51.86 -88.36
N THR A 209 -35.09 51.11 -89.17
CA THR A 209 -34.74 49.72 -88.88
C THR A 209 -33.72 49.66 -87.75
N ALA A 210 -34.05 48.90 -86.71
CA ALA A 210 -33.14 48.64 -85.61
C ALA A 210 -31.84 48.01 -86.14
N THR A 211 -30.72 48.63 -85.80
CA THR A 211 -29.37 48.16 -86.15
C THR A 211 -28.50 47.95 -84.90
N GLY A 212 -29.07 48.11 -83.70
CA GLY A 212 -28.46 47.76 -82.43
C GLY A 212 -28.14 46.27 -82.27
N PRO A 213 -27.59 45.87 -81.12
CA PRO A 213 -27.32 44.46 -80.80
C PRO A 213 -28.54 43.55 -81.08
N GLN A 214 -28.28 42.40 -81.67
CA GLN A 214 -29.28 41.41 -82.08
C GLN A 214 -29.22 40.18 -81.16
N ILE A 215 -30.25 39.33 -81.22
CA ILE A 215 -30.26 38.05 -80.50
C ILE A 215 -29.06 37.20 -80.97
N GLY A 216 -28.25 36.74 -80.02
CA GLY A 216 -27.04 35.97 -80.26
C GLY A 216 -25.76 36.79 -80.40
N ASP A 217 -25.85 38.13 -80.43
CA ASP A 217 -24.66 38.98 -80.32
C ASP A 217 -24.01 38.81 -78.94
N ILE A 218 -22.68 38.91 -78.87
CA ILE A 218 -21.92 38.76 -77.63
C ILE A 218 -20.96 39.93 -77.43
N LEU A 219 -21.08 40.59 -76.29
CA LEU A 219 -20.13 41.57 -75.77
C LEU A 219 -19.23 40.91 -74.73
N VAL A 220 -17.97 41.30 -74.63
CA VAL A 220 -17.00 40.79 -73.65
C VAL A 220 -16.55 41.96 -72.76
N VAL A 221 -16.70 41.80 -71.45
CA VAL A 221 -16.31 42.79 -70.43
C VAL A 221 -15.39 42.10 -69.43
N ASP A 222 -14.16 42.57 -69.27
CA ASP A 222 -13.15 41.99 -68.36
C ASP A 222 -13.01 40.46 -68.46
N GLY A 223 -13.18 39.91 -69.67
CA GLY A 223 -13.13 38.48 -69.96
C GLY A 223 -14.42 37.69 -69.69
N LYS A 224 -15.49 38.33 -69.23
CA LYS A 224 -16.84 37.74 -69.10
C LYS A 224 -17.71 38.11 -70.29
N THR A 225 -18.62 37.22 -70.69
CA THR A 225 -19.53 37.50 -71.80
C THR A 225 -20.84 38.11 -71.32
N ILE A 226 -21.39 39.04 -72.11
CA ILE A 226 -22.77 39.49 -72.07
C ILE A 226 -23.41 39.02 -73.38
N THR A 227 -24.30 38.03 -73.29
CA THR A 227 -25.02 37.48 -74.45
C THR A 227 -26.35 38.19 -74.60
N PHE A 228 -26.63 38.74 -75.79
CA PHE A 228 -27.90 39.39 -76.07
C PHE A 228 -28.97 38.35 -76.43
N ASP A 229 -30.11 38.37 -75.75
CA ASP A 229 -31.26 37.50 -76.02
C ASP A 229 -32.55 38.31 -76.28
N GLY A 230 -33.71 37.64 -76.35
CA GLY A 230 -34.97 38.31 -76.67
C GLY A 230 -35.60 39.09 -75.51
N THR A 231 -35.56 38.56 -74.28
CA THR A 231 -36.44 39.03 -73.19
C THR A 231 -35.84 39.01 -71.77
N SER A 232 -34.66 38.44 -71.57
CA SER A 232 -34.15 38.17 -70.22
C SER A 232 -33.72 39.44 -69.49
N SER A 233 -34.00 39.49 -68.17
CA SER A 233 -33.36 40.49 -67.31
C SER A 233 -31.87 40.18 -67.16
N SER A 234 -31.04 41.20 -66.98
CA SER A 234 -29.60 41.02 -66.76
C SER A 234 -29.32 40.32 -65.42
N THR A 235 -29.06 39.01 -65.47
CA THR A 235 -28.67 38.20 -64.31
C THR A 235 -27.39 37.42 -64.60
N PRO A 236 -26.44 37.29 -63.64
CA PRO A 236 -25.25 36.49 -63.83
C PRO A 236 -25.54 34.99 -63.76
N ASP A 237 -24.81 34.19 -64.53
CA ASP A 237 -24.69 32.75 -64.36
C ASP A 237 -23.67 32.39 -63.25
N GLY A 238 -23.52 31.10 -62.96
CA GLY A 238 -22.55 30.61 -61.96
C GLY A 238 -21.08 30.85 -62.32
N ASN A 239 -20.79 31.25 -63.56
CA ASN A 239 -19.47 31.62 -64.04
C ASN A 239 -19.29 33.14 -64.17
N GLY A 240 -20.28 33.95 -63.77
CA GLY A 240 -20.24 35.41 -63.85
C GLY A 240 -20.40 35.98 -65.26
N ASN A 241 -20.87 35.19 -66.22
CA ASN A 241 -21.34 35.71 -67.50
C ASN A 241 -22.79 36.18 -67.36
N TYR A 242 -23.22 37.08 -68.23
CA TYR A 242 -24.56 37.65 -68.19
C TYR A 242 -25.31 37.36 -69.49
N THR A 243 -26.62 37.21 -69.39
CA THR A 243 -27.54 37.27 -70.52
C THR A 243 -28.45 38.46 -70.33
N ILE A 244 -28.63 39.28 -71.36
CA ILE A 244 -29.50 40.45 -71.32
C ILE A 244 -30.39 40.49 -72.55
N GLY A 245 -31.68 40.71 -72.35
CA GLY A 245 -32.64 40.85 -73.44
C GLY A 245 -32.44 42.16 -74.18
N ILE A 246 -32.58 42.13 -75.50
CA ILE A 246 -32.60 43.34 -76.33
C ILE A 246 -33.83 44.21 -76.02
N ASN A 247 -34.84 43.68 -75.33
CA ASN A 247 -35.97 44.45 -74.78
C ASN A 247 -35.61 45.21 -73.49
N GLN A 248 -34.40 45.07 -72.96
CA GLN A 248 -33.93 45.79 -71.78
C GLN A 248 -33.36 47.17 -72.16
N THR A 249 -33.21 48.05 -71.16
CA THR A 249 -32.71 49.42 -71.36
C THR A 249 -31.18 49.46 -71.50
N ILE A 250 -30.65 50.52 -72.13
CA ILE A 250 -29.20 50.78 -72.14
C ILE A 250 -28.65 50.93 -70.71
N SER A 251 -29.40 51.54 -69.80
CA SER A 251 -29.03 51.64 -68.39
C SER A 251 -28.83 50.27 -67.75
N SER A 252 -29.67 49.29 -68.11
CA SER A 252 -29.51 47.92 -67.62
C SER A 252 -28.21 47.30 -68.12
N LEU A 253 -27.85 47.52 -69.40
CA LEU A 253 -26.58 47.05 -69.98
C LEU A 253 -25.36 47.72 -69.32
N LEU A 254 -25.40 49.03 -69.07
CA LEU A 254 -24.30 49.74 -68.39
C LEU A 254 -24.14 49.27 -66.95
N ALA A 255 -25.25 49.03 -66.24
CA ALA A 255 -25.21 48.43 -64.92
C ALA A 255 -24.64 47.00 -64.94
N THR A 256 -24.90 46.22 -66.00
CA THR A 256 -24.25 44.91 -66.21
C THR A 256 -22.75 45.04 -66.38
N ILE A 257 -22.30 46.00 -67.20
CA ILE A 257 -20.87 46.27 -67.43
C ILE A 257 -20.18 46.66 -66.12
N ASP A 258 -20.78 47.59 -65.36
CA ASP A 258 -20.26 48.01 -64.05
C ASP A 258 -20.25 46.87 -63.03
N ALA A 259 -21.28 46.02 -63.03
CA ALA A 259 -21.35 44.85 -62.14
C ALA A 259 -20.24 43.83 -62.45
N ILE A 260 -19.93 43.57 -63.73
CA ILE A 260 -18.82 42.69 -64.13
C ILE A 260 -17.47 43.28 -63.69
N ASN A 261 -17.27 44.59 -63.88
CA ASN A 261 -16.06 45.29 -63.46
C ASN A 261 -15.93 45.42 -61.93
N GLY A 262 -17.04 45.27 -61.21
CA GLY A 262 -17.11 45.57 -59.78
C GLY A 262 -16.91 47.07 -59.51
N ASN A 263 -17.41 47.90 -60.42
CA ASN A 263 -17.33 49.35 -60.33
C ASN A 263 -18.23 49.87 -59.19
N VAL A 264 -17.69 50.77 -58.37
CA VAL A 264 -18.41 51.53 -57.35
C VAL A 264 -18.38 53.01 -57.77
N PRO A 265 -19.44 53.81 -57.48
CA PRO A 265 -19.59 55.15 -58.03
C PRO A 265 -18.28 55.95 -58.11
N PRO A 266 -17.98 56.57 -59.27
CA PRO A 266 -18.88 56.82 -60.40
C PRO A 266 -19.13 55.61 -61.32
N THR A 267 -20.40 55.34 -61.64
CA THR A 267 -20.86 54.24 -62.52
C THR A 267 -20.88 54.69 -63.99
N SER A 268 -20.83 53.75 -64.92
CA SER A 268 -20.97 54.00 -66.36
C SER A 268 -22.34 54.62 -66.69
N THR A 269 -22.37 55.62 -67.58
CA THR A 269 -23.58 56.41 -67.89
C THR A 269 -23.78 56.63 -69.39
N MET A 270 -24.93 57.19 -69.78
CA MET A 270 -25.15 57.76 -71.11
C MET A 270 -25.18 59.29 -71.01
N THR A 271 -24.36 59.97 -71.80
CA THR A 271 -24.36 61.44 -71.88
C THR A 271 -24.35 61.88 -73.34
N GLY A 272 -25.36 62.66 -73.77
CA GLY A 272 -25.45 63.16 -75.15
C GLY A 272 -25.51 62.08 -76.23
N GLY A 273 -26.14 60.93 -75.92
CA GLY A 273 -26.24 59.74 -76.80
C GLY A 273 -24.97 58.95 -76.98
N LYS A 274 -23.96 59.21 -76.15
CA LYS A 274 -22.72 58.46 -76.10
C LYS A 274 -22.68 57.67 -74.80
N ILE A 275 -22.24 56.42 -74.91
CA ILE A 275 -21.89 55.61 -73.75
C ILE A 275 -20.63 56.22 -73.11
N VAL A 276 -20.65 56.44 -71.80
CA VAL A 276 -19.53 56.87 -70.99
C VAL A 276 -19.20 55.72 -70.03
N LEU A 277 -18.08 55.07 -70.27
CA LEU A 277 -17.58 53.98 -69.46
C LEU A 277 -16.66 54.53 -68.35
N HIS A 278 -16.91 54.11 -67.12
CA HIS A 278 -16.09 54.45 -65.96
C HIS A 278 -15.33 53.21 -65.48
N SER A 279 -14.04 53.35 -65.18
CA SER A 279 -13.26 52.27 -64.55
C SER A 279 -13.58 52.11 -63.07
N GLY A 280 -14.15 53.15 -62.45
CA GLY A 280 -14.23 53.24 -61.01
C GLY A 280 -12.87 53.26 -60.33
N THR A 281 -12.88 52.94 -59.04
CA THR A 281 -11.67 52.87 -58.20
C THR A 281 -11.19 51.44 -57.94
N ASN A 282 -11.82 50.45 -58.58
CA ASN A 282 -11.59 49.04 -58.27
C ASN A 282 -10.49 48.40 -59.14
N ARG A 283 -10.68 48.43 -60.48
CA ARG A 283 -9.80 47.84 -61.50
C ARG A 283 -9.93 48.62 -62.81
N SER A 284 -9.02 48.41 -63.76
CA SER A 284 -9.20 48.92 -65.12
C SER A 284 -10.37 48.19 -65.81
N LEU A 285 -11.16 48.89 -66.61
CA LEU A 285 -12.29 48.31 -67.37
C LEU A 285 -11.86 48.01 -68.80
N ALA A 286 -12.09 46.78 -69.26
CA ALA A 286 -11.89 46.38 -70.66
C ALA A 286 -13.19 45.89 -71.28
N VAL A 287 -13.59 46.47 -72.42
CA VAL A 287 -14.80 46.09 -73.18
C VAL A 287 -14.43 45.82 -74.64
N SER A 288 -14.89 44.69 -75.17
CA SER A 288 -14.69 44.26 -76.56
C SER A 288 -15.85 43.37 -77.02
N ASP A 289 -15.82 42.81 -78.23
CA ASP A 289 -16.73 41.76 -78.66
C ASP A 289 -15.96 40.53 -79.22
N MET A 290 -16.68 39.47 -79.58
CA MET A 290 -16.08 38.25 -80.13
C MET A 290 -15.78 38.31 -81.64
N THR A 291 -16.20 39.36 -82.35
CA THR A 291 -16.16 39.45 -83.82
C THR A 291 -15.29 40.61 -84.35
N GLY A 292 -14.54 41.29 -83.47
CA GLY A 292 -13.60 42.33 -83.85
C GLY A 292 -14.22 43.72 -84.07
N GLY A 293 -15.38 44.00 -83.45
CA GLY A 293 -15.98 45.34 -83.37
C GLY A 293 -17.42 45.47 -83.91
N GLY A 294 -18.07 44.37 -84.30
CA GLY A 294 -19.44 44.36 -84.80
C GLY A 294 -20.48 44.84 -83.77
N VAL A 295 -20.46 44.29 -82.56
CA VAL A 295 -21.39 44.68 -81.47
C VAL A 295 -20.96 46.01 -80.86
N MET A 296 -19.64 46.23 -80.74
CA MET A 296 -19.07 47.47 -80.22
C MET A 296 -19.48 48.68 -81.05
N SER A 297 -19.43 48.57 -82.39
CA SER A 297 -19.84 49.64 -83.31
C SER A 297 -21.34 49.95 -83.22
N LYS A 298 -22.19 48.92 -83.05
CA LYS A 298 -23.64 49.08 -82.81
C LYS A 298 -23.94 49.85 -81.51
N LEU A 299 -23.01 49.83 -80.56
CA LEU A 299 -23.06 50.58 -79.31
C LEU A 299 -22.25 51.89 -79.36
N GLY A 300 -21.78 52.32 -80.54
CA GLY A 300 -21.01 53.56 -80.72
C GLY A 300 -19.58 53.55 -80.16
N LEU A 301 -19.09 52.40 -79.73
CA LEU A 301 -17.77 52.20 -79.12
C LEU A 301 -16.71 51.81 -80.15
N ALA A 302 -15.43 52.00 -79.81
CA ALA A 302 -14.32 51.47 -80.61
C ALA A 302 -14.26 49.94 -80.54
N ALA A 303 -13.59 49.29 -81.50
CA ALA A 303 -13.51 47.83 -81.60
C ALA A 303 -13.00 47.12 -80.32
N SER A 304 -12.20 47.83 -79.51
CA SER A 304 -11.91 47.50 -78.12
C SER A 304 -11.72 48.81 -77.34
N VAL A 305 -12.20 48.86 -76.10
CA VAL A 305 -12.04 49.99 -75.19
C VAL A 305 -11.39 49.49 -73.91
N THR A 306 -10.31 50.15 -73.48
CA THR A 306 -9.70 49.93 -72.17
C THR A 306 -9.65 51.25 -71.42
N VAL A 307 -10.22 51.27 -70.21
CA VAL A 307 -10.26 52.40 -69.29
C VAL A 307 -9.32 52.08 -68.12
N PRO A 308 -8.08 52.60 -68.10
CA PRO A 308 -7.15 52.34 -67.00
C PRO A 308 -7.60 53.02 -65.71
N LEU A 309 -7.20 52.54 -64.54
CA LEU A 309 -7.41 53.29 -63.29
C LEU A 309 -6.57 54.59 -63.26
N GLY A 310 -7.11 55.66 -62.68
CA GLY A 310 -6.38 56.90 -62.35
C GLY A 310 -5.59 56.82 -61.05
N ALA A 311 -4.76 57.83 -60.75
CA ALA A 311 -3.95 57.91 -59.53
C ALA A 311 -4.26 59.18 -58.70
N ALA A 312 -4.44 59.02 -57.38
CA ALA A 312 -4.62 60.11 -56.41
C ALA A 312 -3.74 59.88 -55.15
N GLY A 313 -3.36 60.95 -54.45
CA GLY A 313 -2.57 60.87 -53.21
C GLY A 313 -3.43 60.93 -51.94
N GLY A 314 -3.03 60.21 -50.89
CA GLY A 314 -3.68 60.25 -49.57
C GLY A 314 -2.84 59.59 -48.46
N ASN A 315 -3.31 59.66 -47.22
CA ASN A 315 -2.70 58.94 -46.09
C ASN A 315 -3.26 57.52 -45.97
N MET A 316 -2.44 56.60 -45.47
CA MET A 316 -2.88 55.25 -45.14
C MET A 316 -4.10 55.27 -44.20
N THR A 317 -5.05 54.38 -44.46
CA THR A 317 -6.22 54.10 -43.60
C THR A 317 -6.38 52.58 -43.46
N THR A 318 -7.34 52.12 -42.65
CA THR A 318 -7.66 50.68 -42.56
C THR A 318 -8.12 50.10 -43.90
N ASN A 319 -8.67 50.92 -44.79
CA ASN A 319 -9.18 50.48 -46.09
C ASN A 319 -8.13 50.59 -47.21
N THR A 320 -6.92 51.09 -46.91
CA THR A 320 -5.84 51.16 -47.90
C THR A 320 -5.49 49.74 -48.37
N LYS A 321 -5.60 49.49 -49.67
CA LYS A 321 -5.25 48.21 -50.31
C LYS A 321 -3.74 47.94 -50.11
N LEU A 322 -3.38 46.69 -49.83
CA LEU A 322 -1.97 46.30 -49.65
C LEU A 322 -1.16 46.47 -50.94
N PHE A 323 -1.78 46.19 -52.08
CA PHE A 323 -1.21 46.47 -53.40
C PHE A 323 -2.30 46.81 -54.41
N ASN A 324 -2.00 47.66 -55.38
CA ASN A 324 -2.76 47.78 -56.62
C ASN A 324 -1.88 48.37 -57.76
N THR A 325 -2.34 48.26 -59.01
CA THR A 325 -1.57 48.64 -60.21
C THR A 325 -1.26 50.14 -60.32
N VAL A 326 -1.99 51.00 -59.61
CA VAL A 326 -1.90 52.48 -59.70
C VAL A 326 -1.85 53.18 -58.32
N GLY A 327 -1.58 52.45 -57.24
CA GLY A 327 -1.71 52.89 -55.85
C GLY A 327 -1.76 51.74 -54.82
N GLY A 328 -2.11 52.03 -53.58
CA GLY A 328 -2.07 51.12 -52.43
C GLY A 328 -0.91 51.45 -51.48
N LEU A 329 -0.56 50.48 -50.64
CA LEU A 329 0.65 50.53 -49.82
C LEU A 329 1.92 50.29 -50.66
N SER A 330 1.80 49.49 -51.71
CA SER A 330 2.85 49.18 -52.69
C SER A 330 2.25 48.96 -54.07
N THR A 331 2.99 49.24 -55.14
CA THR A 331 2.62 48.86 -56.51
C THR A 331 2.96 47.41 -56.84
N THR A 332 3.80 46.78 -56.01
CA THR A 332 4.21 45.38 -56.14
C THR A 332 3.42 44.53 -55.15
N PRO A 333 2.75 43.45 -55.60
CA PRO A 333 2.07 42.51 -54.72
C PRO A 333 3.02 41.84 -53.73
N ILE A 334 2.51 41.51 -52.54
CA ILE A 334 3.21 40.63 -51.60
C ILE A 334 3.27 39.23 -52.23
N ALA A 335 4.46 38.60 -52.21
CA ALA A 335 4.65 37.29 -52.80
C ALA A 335 3.79 36.21 -52.11
N ASP A 336 3.25 35.27 -52.89
CA ASP A 336 2.47 34.15 -52.35
C ASP A 336 3.29 33.34 -51.34
N GLY A 337 2.68 33.04 -50.19
CA GLY A 337 3.35 32.30 -49.10
C GLY A 337 4.24 33.16 -48.21
N THR A 338 4.30 34.49 -48.39
CA THR A 338 4.95 35.38 -47.43
C THR A 338 4.31 35.21 -46.05
N THR A 339 5.12 35.23 -44.98
CA THR A 339 4.62 35.05 -43.61
C THR A 339 5.12 36.14 -42.66
N LEU A 340 4.28 36.51 -41.70
CA LEU A 340 4.67 37.16 -40.45
C LEU A 340 4.46 36.17 -39.32
N THR A 341 5.40 36.08 -38.40
CA THR A 341 5.20 35.39 -37.12
C THR A 341 4.91 36.45 -36.05
N VAL A 342 3.76 36.35 -35.41
CA VAL A 342 3.32 37.25 -34.34
C VAL A 342 3.09 36.40 -33.08
N ASN A 343 3.89 36.60 -32.04
CA ASN A 343 3.80 35.84 -30.78
C ASN A 343 3.78 34.31 -30.98
N GLY A 344 4.53 33.82 -31.98
CA GLY A 344 4.58 32.39 -32.33
C GLY A 344 3.42 31.88 -33.20
N LYS A 345 2.44 32.73 -33.53
CA LYS A 345 1.37 32.44 -34.51
C LYS A 345 1.76 32.97 -35.88
N THR A 346 1.23 32.35 -36.93
CA THR A 346 1.58 32.71 -38.31
C THR A 346 0.46 33.51 -38.98
N VAL A 347 0.82 34.61 -39.63
CA VAL A 347 -0.01 35.36 -40.58
C VAL A 347 0.56 35.11 -41.98
N THR A 348 -0.15 34.36 -42.81
CA THR A 348 0.29 33.98 -44.16
C THR A 348 -0.42 34.82 -45.21
N PHE A 349 0.28 35.30 -46.23
CA PHE A 349 -0.31 35.98 -47.37
C PHE A 349 -0.49 34.99 -48.53
N LYS A 350 -1.72 34.89 -49.06
CA LYS A 350 -2.05 33.98 -50.15
C LYS A 350 -2.52 34.75 -51.39
N ALA A 351 -1.89 34.51 -52.53
CA ALA A 351 -2.24 35.12 -53.81
C ALA A 351 -3.43 34.42 -54.48
N SER A 352 -4.57 34.35 -53.79
CA SER A 352 -5.84 33.83 -54.31
C SER A 352 -7.03 34.53 -53.64
N ASP A 353 -8.23 34.25 -54.11
CA ASP A 353 -9.47 34.66 -53.45
C ASP A 353 -9.70 33.86 -52.15
N PRO A 354 -10.35 34.45 -51.13
CA PRO A 354 -10.70 33.75 -49.90
C PRO A 354 -11.68 32.60 -50.19
N PRO A 355 -11.51 31.43 -49.54
CA PRO A 355 -12.43 30.31 -49.68
C PRO A 355 -13.81 30.65 -49.10
N THR A 356 -14.85 30.00 -49.62
CA THR A 356 -16.20 30.12 -49.05
C THR A 356 -16.26 29.40 -47.68
N PRO A 357 -17.17 29.80 -46.76
CA PRO A 357 -17.31 29.14 -45.45
C PRO A 357 -17.51 27.62 -45.53
N ALA A 358 -18.17 27.12 -46.59
CA ALA A 358 -18.41 25.70 -46.81
C ALA A 358 -17.16 24.90 -47.25
N GLY A 359 -16.13 25.57 -47.77
CA GLY A 359 -14.90 24.96 -48.26
C GLY A 359 -13.75 24.91 -47.24
N LEU A 360 -14.00 25.31 -46.00
CA LEU A 360 -12.99 25.38 -44.95
C LEU A 360 -12.88 24.09 -44.14
N LEU A 361 -11.68 23.81 -43.65
CA LEU A 361 -11.44 22.74 -42.68
C LEU A 361 -12.16 23.04 -41.36
N ALA A 362 -12.61 21.99 -40.67
CA ALA A 362 -13.21 22.10 -39.35
C ALA A 362 -12.27 22.85 -38.39
N GLY A 363 -12.80 23.87 -37.69
CA GLY A 363 -12.01 24.73 -36.81
C GLY A 363 -11.34 25.93 -37.49
N SER A 364 -11.59 26.17 -38.77
CA SER A 364 -11.22 27.42 -39.48
C SER A 364 -12.45 28.24 -39.83
N GLY A 365 -12.34 29.56 -39.77
CA GLY A 365 -13.41 30.48 -40.13
C GLY A 365 -12.92 31.61 -41.02
N VAL A 366 -13.73 32.04 -41.98
CA VAL A 366 -13.45 33.20 -42.84
C VAL A 366 -14.26 34.42 -42.40
N LEU A 367 -13.65 35.60 -42.43
CA LEU A 367 -14.31 36.89 -42.37
C LEU A 367 -13.58 37.88 -43.28
N GLY A 368 -14.27 38.38 -44.30
CA GLY A 368 -13.66 39.21 -45.33
C GLY A 368 -12.52 38.46 -46.03
N ASN A 369 -11.32 39.05 -46.03
CA ASN A 369 -10.13 38.48 -46.66
C ASN A 369 -9.31 37.59 -45.73
N ILE A 370 -9.74 37.36 -44.49
CA ILE A 370 -8.96 36.65 -43.49
C ILE A 370 -9.62 35.31 -43.19
N VAL A 371 -8.87 34.22 -43.33
CA VAL A 371 -9.20 32.92 -42.74
C VAL A 371 -8.39 32.77 -41.47
N THR A 372 -9.03 32.47 -40.35
CA THR A 372 -8.36 32.25 -39.07
C THR A 372 -8.69 30.85 -38.56
N ASP A 373 -7.68 30.13 -38.07
CA ASP A 373 -7.86 28.82 -37.42
C ASP A 373 -8.12 28.96 -35.91
N SER A 374 -8.50 27.85 -35.26
CA SER A 374 -8.73 27.79 -33.81
C SER A 374 -7.46 27.99 -32.97
N SER A 375 -6.28 27.99 -33.60
CA SER A 375 -4.98 28.29 -32.98
C SER A 375 -4.58 29.76 -33.12
N ASN A 376 -5.44 30.61 -33.68
CA ASN A 376 -5.20 32.03 -33.98
C ASN A 376 -4.13 32.27 -35.06
N ASN A 377 -3.83 31.29 -35.91
CA ASN A 377 -3.10 31.56 -37.14
C ASN A 377 -4.07 32.13 -38.17
N SER A 378 -3.59 33.07 -38.97
CA SER A 378 -4.41 33.74 -39.98
C SER A 378 -3.78 33.59 -41.37
N THR A 379 -4.63 33.48 -42.38
CA THR A 379 -4.26 33.58 -43.79
C THR A 379 -5.01 34.75 -44.40
N ILE A 380 -4.27 35.75 -44.86
CA ILE A 380 -4.78 36.92 -45.56
C ILE A 380 -4.75 36.60 -47.05
N TYR A 381 -5.93 36.53 -47.65
CA TYR A 381 -6.13 36.31 -49.07
C TYR A 381 -6.06 37.65 -49.79
N LEU A 382 -5.04 37.79 -50.63
CA LEU A 382 -4.74 39.01 -51.36
C LEU A 382 -5.83 39.35 -52.41
N GLY A 383 -6.62 38.34 -52.81
CA GLY A 383 -7.65 38.44 -53.84
C GLY A 383 -7.09 38.38 -55.27
N THR A 384 -7.92 37.99 -56.21
CA THR A 384 -7.70 38.21 -57.65
C THR A 384 -8.38 39.52 -58.05
N SER A 385 -7.87 40.19 -59.09
CA SER A 385 -8.35 41.54 -59.41
C SER A 385 -9.83 41.58 -59.78
N ASN A 386 -10.51 40.44 -59.99
CA ASN A 386 -11.68 40.27 -60.84
C ASN A 386 -13.00 39.96 -60.10
N THR A 387 -12.97 39.54 -58.83
CA THR A 387 -14.21 39.02 -58.17
C THR A 387 -14.37 39.33 -56.69
N TYR A 388 -13.31 39.73 -55.95
CA TYR A 388 -13.39 40.05 -54.52
C TYR A 388 -12.64 41.33 -54.16
N THR A 389 -12.97 41.93 -53.00
CA THR A 389 -12.32 43.15 -52.48
C THR A 389 -10.86 42.85 -52.11
N PRO A 390 -9.85 43.51 -52.71
CA PRO A 390 -8.45 43.27 -52.39
C PRO A 390 -8.13 43.44 -50.90
N ALA A 391 -7.16 42.67 -50.37
CA ALA A 391 -6.72 42.79 -48.98
C ALA A 391 -6.25 44.20 -48.62
N THR A 392 -6.52 44.61 -47.38
CA THR A 392 -6.27 45.95 -46.86
C THR A 392 -5.30 45.94 -45.66
N VAL A 393 -4.79 47.11 -45.28
CA VAL A 393 -3.99 47.24 -44.05
C VAL A 393 -4.82 46.86 -42.81
N GLY A 394 -6.13 47.08 -42.82
CA GLY A 394 -7.04 46.63 -41.77
C GLY A 394 -7.07 45.12 -41.60
N ASP A 395 -6.86 44.36 -42.68
CA ASP A 395 -6.76 42.89 -42.62
C ASP A 395 -5.47 42.45 -41.90
N ILE A 396 -4.34 43.11 -42.21
CA ILE A 396 -3.06 42.89 -41.50
C ILE A 396 -3.22 43.21 -40.00
N MET A 397 -3.80 44.37 -39.67
CA MET A 397 -4.03 44.77 -38.28
C MET A 397 -4.88 43.76 -37.53
N THR A 398 -5.97 43.28 -38.15
CA THR A 398 -6.86 42.30 -37.53
C THR A 398 -6.15 40.96 -37.32
N ALA A 399 -5.37 40.49 -38.29
CA ALA A 399 -4.60 39.25 -38.16
C ALA A 399 -3.51 39.36 -37.07
N ILE A 400 -2.81 40.50 -36.97
CA ILE A 400 -1.85 40.77 -35.89
C ILE A 400 -2.55 40.84 -34.53
N ASP A 401 -3.69 41.52 -34.44
CA ASP A 401 -4.46 41.63 -33.19
C ASP A 401 -4.99 40.26 -32.72
N VAL A 402 -5.42 39.40 -33.65
CA VAL A 402 -5.84 38.02 -33.36
C VAL A 402 -4.67 37.18 -32.88
N ALA A 403 -3.55 37.21 -33.60
CA ALA A 403 -2.35 36.46 -33.25
C ALA A 403 -1.72 36.89 -31.91
N SER A 404 -1.76 38.19 -31.60
CA SER A 404 -1.27 38.75 -30.34
C SER A 404 -2.24 38.59 -29.17
N GLY A 405 -3.49 38.19 -29.43
CA GLY A 405 -4.54 38.03 -28.42
C GLY A 405 -5.27 39.32 -28.04
N VAL A 406 -4.96 40.46 -28.68
CA VAL A 406 -5.72 41.72 -28.55
C VAL A 406 -7.16 41.55 -29.04
N LYS A 407 -7.36 40.73 -30.07
CA LYS A 407 -8.66 40.22 -30.49
C LYS A 407 -8.74 38.71 -30.26
N SER A 408 -9.91 38.22 -29.87
CA SER A 408 -10.24 36.79 -29.84
C SER A 408 -11.04 36.43 -31.08
N VAL A 409 -10.97 35.16 -31.47
CA VAL A 409 -11.75 34.61 -32.57
C VAL A 409 -12.74 33.57 -32.03
N SER A 410 -13.99 33.66 -32.48
CA SER A 410 -14.99 32.60 -32.34
C SER A 410 -15.34 32.11 -33.74
N ILE A 411 -15.36 30.79 -33.93
CA ILE A 411 -15.64 30.17 -35.23
C ILE A 411 -16.93 29.36 -35.12
N ALA A 412 -17.90 29.68 -35.97
CA ALA A 412 -19.15 28.95 -36.07
C ALA A 412 -19.55 28.79 -37.54
N ASN A 413 -19.87 27.55 -37.95
CA ASN A 413 -20.29 27.23 -39.33
C ASN A 413 -19.35 27.77 -40.42
N GLY A 414 -18.03 27.72 -40.19
CA GLY A 414 -17.02 28.22 -41.13
C GLY A 414 -16.89 29.75 -41.19
N ILE A 415 -17.57 30.49 -40.31
CA ILE A 415 -17.51 31.95 -40.21
C ILE A 415 -16.71 32.34 -38.97
N ALA A 416 -15.73 33.23 -39.13
CA ALA A 416 -14.99 33.82 -38.03
C ALA A 416 -15.69 35.07 -37.50
N THR A 417 -15.72 35.25 -36.18
CA THR A 417 -16.14 36.48 -35.50
C THR A 417 -14.99 36.96 -34.62
N TYR A 418 -14.55 38.20 -34.82
CA TYR A 418 -13.47 38.80 -34.04
C TYR A 418 -14.00 39.72 -32.96
N THR A 419 -13.66 39.46 -31.70
CA THR A 419 -14.05 40.28 -30.54
C THR A 419 -12.82 40.95 -29.95
N SER A 420 -12.90 42.23 -29.62
CA SER A 420 -11.75 42.94 -29.01
C SER A 420 -11.68 42.66 -27.51
N ASN A 421 -10.55 42.15 -27.03
CA ASN A 421 -10.29 41.86 -25.61
C ASN A 421 -9.67 43.06 -24.88
N GLY A 422 -9.40 44.15 -25.61
CA GLY A 422 -8.82 45.40 -25.14
C GLY A 422 -8.85 46.46 -26.25
N SER A 423 -7.98 47.46 -26.18
CA SER A 423 -7.85 48.46 -27.26
C SER A 423 -7.19 47.83 -28.49
N PRO A 424 -7.90 47.69 -29.62
CA PRO A 424 -7.32 47.12 -30.84
C PRO A 424 -6.26 48.03 -31.45
N SER A 425 -5.44 47.47 -32.33
CA SER A 425 -4.52 48.27 -33.15
C SER A 425 -5.29 49.30 -33.99
N SER A 426 -4.70 50.46 -34.25
CA SER A 426 -5.39 51.58 -34.91
C SER A 426 -4.50 52.31 -35.91
N ILE A 427 -5.11 52.98 -36.89
CA ILE A 427 -4.44 53.99 -37.72
C ILE A 427 -5.00 55.35 -37.37
N THR A 428 -4.14 56.33 -37.13
CA THR A 428 -4.55 57.72 -36.86
C THR A 428 -3.60 58.67 -37.58
N GLY A 429 -4.16 59.59 -38.38
CA GLY A 429 -3.36 60.55 -39.15
C GLY A 429 -2.43 59.92 -40.20
N GLY A 430 -2.66 58.66 -40.60
CA GLY A 430 -1.78 57.91 -41.50
C GLY A 430 -0.68 57.10 -40.80
N ALA A 431 -0.60 57.14 -39.47
CA ALA A 431 0.34 56.34 -38.69
C ALA A 431 -0.34 55.10 -38.09
N LEU A 432 0.25 53.92 -38.33
CA LEU A 432 -0.18 52.65 -37.75
C LEU A 432 0.32 52.55 -36.30
N THR A 433 -0.53 52.15 -35.36
CA THR A 433 -0.14 51.81 -33.99
C THR A 433 -0.58 50.38 -33.69
N LEU A 434 0.40 49.50 -33.48
CA LEU A 434 0.16 48.13 -33.05
C LEU A 434 0.19 48.04 -31.53
N ARG A 435 -0.62 47.16 -30.95
CA ARG A 435 -0.78 47.05 -29.49
C ARG A 435 -0.47 45.65 -29.00
N THR A 436 0.11 45.54 -27.81
CA THR A 436 0.20 44.26 -27.09
C THR A 436 -1.18 43.89 -26.54
N SER A 437 -1.40 42.61 -26.24
CA SER A 437 -2.48 42.25 -25.34
C SER A 437 -2.08 42.58 -23.89
N THR A 438 -2.97 42.33 -22.92
CA THR A 438 -2.59 42.39 -21.50
C THR A 438 -1.88 41.09 -21.05
N GLY A 439 -2.01 40.01 -21.81
CA GLY A 439 -1.50 38.67 -21.49
C GLY A 439 -0.16 38.29 -22.12
N ALA A 440 0.28 38.97 -23.17
CA ALA A 440 1.57 38.72 -23.82
C ALA A 440 2.21 40.02 -24.35
N ASP A 441 3.53 40.01 -24.41
CA ASP A 441 4.31 41.02 -25.16
C ASP A 441 4.01 40.88 -26.65
N LEU A 442 4.26 41.91 -27.45
CA LEU A 442 4.08 41.85 -28.91
C LEU A 442 5.44 41.63 -29.56
N ASN A 443 5.63 40.49 -30.20
CA ASN A 443 6.81 40.15 -30.99
C ASN A 443 6.36 39.81 -32.41
N ILE A 444 6.78 40.62 -33.38
CA ILE A 444 6.48 40.42 -34.80
C ILE A 444 7.78 40.18 -35.54
N ASN A 445 7.88 39.07 -36.23
CA ASN A 445 9.01 38.71 -37.07
C ASN A 445 8.55 38.48 -38.51
N GLY A 446 9.18 39.10 -39.49
CA GLY A 446 8.80 38.96 -40.89
C GLY A 446 9.68 39.77 -41.83
N PRO A 447 9.40 39.75 -43.15
CA PRO A 447 10.23 40.43 -44.14
C PRO A 447 10.38 41.92 -43.82
N ALA A 448 11.63 42.40 -43.80
CA ALA A 448 11.93 43.78 -43.44
C ALA A 448 11.24 44.78 -44.38
N ASP A 449 11.17 44.48 -45.68
CA ASP A 449 10.46 45.32 -46.66
C ASP A 449 8.97 45.51 -46.34
N LEU A 450 8.26 44.45 -45.92
CA LEU A 450 6.84 44.54 -45.58
C LEU A 450 6.61 45.36 -44.29
N LEU A 451 7.46 45.15 -43.29
CA LEU A 451 7.38 45.91 -42.03
C LEU A 451 7.81 47.37 -42.22
N ASN A 452 8.73 47.65 -43.15
CA ASN A 452 9.15 48.99 -43.52
C ASN A 452 8.07 49.74 -44.31
N GLN A 453 7.36 49.07 -45.21
CA GLN A 453 6.20 49.65 -45.91
C GLN A 453 5.11 50.11 -44.93
N LEU A 454 4.92 49.39 -43.82
CA LEU A 454 4.03 49.78 -42.73
C LEU A 454 4.63 50.84 -41.78
N SER A 455 5.87 51.29 -42.04
CA SER A 455 6.67 52.20 -41.21
C SER A 455 6.87 51.74 -39.78
N LEU A 456 6.97 50.42 -39.57
CA LEU A 456 7.24 49.81 -38.26
C LEU A 456 8.73 49.57 -38.00
N THR A 457 9.56 49.63 -39.04
CA THR A 457 11.02 49.46 -38.97
C THR A 457 11.72 50.28 -40.06
N ALA A 458 12.97 50.66 -39.82
CA ALA A 458 13.83 51.29 -40.83
C ALA A 458 14.62 50.25 -41.68
N SER A 459 14.59 48.98 -41.29
CA SER A 459 15.30 47.90 -42.00
C SER A 459 14.70 47.63 -43.38
N THR A 460 15.54 47.41 -44.38
CA THR A 460 15.14 47.07 -45.76
C THR A 460 15.76 45.74 -46.21
N GLY A 461 15.14 45.07 -47.18
CA GLY A 461 15.56 43.80 -47.77
C GLY A 461 14.58 42.64 -47.50
N PRO A 462 14.72 41.53 -48.23
CA PRO A 462 13.79 40.39 -48.15
C PRO A 462 13.97 39.53 -46.87
N GLY A 463 15.03 39.76 -46.11
CA GLY A 463 15.34 39.01 -44.88
C GLY A 463 14.40 39.34 -43.72
N PRO A 464 14.27 38.45 -42.71
CA PRO A 464 13.41 38.68 -41.57
C PRO A 464 13.98 39.75 -40.63
N THR A 465 13.10 40.57 -40.05
CA THR A 465 13.42 41.48 -38.94
C THR A 465 12.38 41.32 -37.84
N THR A 466 12.80 41.46 -36.59
CA THR A 466 11.93 41.33 -35.42
C THR A 466 11.73 42.69 -34.77
N ILE A 467 10.48 43.09 -34.60
CA ILE A 467 10.05 44.22 -33.77
C ILE A 467 9.38 43.67 -32.52
N SER A 468 9.68 44.24 -31.36
CA SER A 468 9.20 43.72 -30.08
C SER A 468 8.82 44.85 -29.14
N GLN A 469 7.71 44.66 -28.43
CA GLN A 469 7.20 45.59 -27.44
C GLN A 469 6.71 44.83 -26.22
N PRO A 470 7.35 45.01 -25.05
CA PRO A 470 6.87 44.43 -23.81
C PRO A 470 5.57 45.10 -23.36
N ARG A 471 4.80 44.36 -22.57
CA ARG A 471 3.69 44.90 -21.76
C ARG A 471 4.20 45.91 -20.73
N ILE A 472 3.30 46.79 -20.29
CA ILE A 472 3.60 47.84 -19.30
C ILE A 472 3.34 47.31 -17.88
N THR A 473 4.24 47.57 -16.95
CA THR A 473 4.03 47.29 -15.51
C THR A 473 3.54 48.53 -14.77
N SER A 474 2.73 48.35 -13.72
CA SER A 474 2.24 49.44 -12.85
C SER A 474 1.94 48.93 -11.44
N GLY A 475 1.53 49.81 -10.51
CA GLY A 475 1.11 49.40 -9.17
C GLY A 475 -0.11 48.47 -9.12
N ALA A 476 -0.83 48.30 -10.24
CA ALA A 476 -1.92 47.33 -10.36
C ALA A 476 -1.47 45.94 -10.85
N THR A 477 -0.25 45.81 -11.37
CA THR A 477 0.28 44.58 -11.96
C THR A 477 1.36 43.97 -11.07
N THR A 478 1.68 42.69 -11.28
CA THR A 478 2.90 42.11 -10.71
C THR A 478 4.17 42.78 -11.27
N GLY A 479 5.25 42.82 -10.48
CA GLY A 479 6.54 43.36 -10.92
C GLY A 479 7.26 42.51 -11.95
N THR A 480 7.11 41.19 -11.84
CA THR A 480 7.52 40.24 -12.88
C THR A 480 6.27 39.62 -13.49
N LEU A 481 5.91 40.02 -14.71
CA LEU A 481 4.74 39.49 -15.39
C LEU A 481 4.95 38.02 -15.78
N ILE A 482 3.89 37.21 -15.68
CA ILE A 482 3.92 35.82 -16.15
C ILE A 482 3.87 35.80 -17.68
N LYS A 483 4.74 34.98 -18.29
CA LYS A 483 4.76 34.75 -19.73
C LYS A 483 3.66 33.77 -20.14
N ASP A 484 3.04 34.06 -21.26
CA ASP A 484 2.12 33.14 -21.95
C ASP A 484 2.78 31.76 -22.13
N GLY A 485 2.00 30.70 -21.90
CA GLY A 485 2.43 29.31 -21.95
C GLY A 485 3.24 28.82 -20.74
N SER A 486 3.54 29.67 -19.74
CA SER A 486 4.17 29.20 -18.50
C SER A 486 3.25 28.23 -17.76
N THR A 487 3.82 27.30 -17.00
CA THR A 487 3.05 26.33 -16.22
C THR A 487 3.54 26.21 -14.79
N LEU A 488 2.63 25.83 -13.89
CA LEU A 488 2.96 25.22 -12.61
C LEU A 488 2.44 23.79 -12.59
N ASN A 489 3.23 22.86 -12.11
CA ASN A 489 2.78 21.52 -11.77
C ASN A 489 2.73 21.40 -10.25
N VAL A 490 1.53 21.35 -9.70
CA VAL A 490 1.23 21.33 -8.26
C VAL A 490 0.67 19.96 -7.90
N ASN A 491 1.39 19.16 -7.12
CA ASN A 491 1.00 17.79 -6.73
C ASN A 491 0.59 16.90 -7.93
N GLY A 492 1.26 17.08 -9.08
CA GLY A 492 0.98 16.35 -10.31
C GLY A 492 -0.20 16.88 -11.14
N LYS A 493 -0.78 18.03 -10.78
CA LYS A 493 -1.80 18.74 -11.55
C LYS A 493 -1.19 19.97 -12.22
N THR A 494 -1.55 20.22 -13.47
CA THR A 494 -0.98 21.32 -14.26
C THR A 494 -1.89 22.54 -14.23
N ILE A 495 -1.29 23.69 -13.89
CA ILE A 495 -1.86 25.02 -14.02
C ILE A 495 -1.14 25.70 -15.18
N THR A 496 -1.86 26.03 -16.25
CA THR A 496 -1.32 26.70 -17.44
C THR A 496 -1.69 28.17 -17.44
N PHE A 497 -0.74 29.05 -17.75
CA PHE A 497 -1.01 30.48 -17.90
C PHE A 497 -1.14 30.83 -19.38
N ALA A 498 -2.30 31.33 -19.81
CA ALA A 498 -2.60 31.56 -21.22
C ALA A 498 -2.96 33.02 -21.53
N ASN A 499 -2.40 33.56 -22.60
CA ASN A 499 -2.80 34.84 -23.20
C ASN A 499 -4.07 34.66 -24.04
N ALA A 500 -5.21 34.65 -23.36
CA ALA A 500 -6.53 34.65 -23.99
C ALA A 500 -7.53 35.31 -23.03
N PRO A 501 -8.66 35.82 -23.53
CA PRO A 501 -9.78 36.17 -22.66
C PRO A 501 -10.37 34.89 -22.05
N VAL A 502 -11.10 35.05 -20.95
CA VAL A 502 -11.83 33.93 -20.35
C VAL A 502 -12.94 33.48 -21.31
N PRO A 503 -13.03 32.18 -21.65
CA PRO A 503 -14.13 31.68 -22.47
C PRO A 503 -15.47 31.79 -21.73
N LEU A 504 -16.55 31.95 -22.49
CA LEU A 504 -17.91 31.91 -21.95
C LEU A 504 -18.23 30.49 -21.49
N ALA A 505 -18.72 30.32 -20.26
CA ALA A 505 -19.14 29.01 -19.75
C ALA A 505 -20.12 28.30 -20.71
N SER A 506 -19.82 27.04 -21.04
CA SER A 506 -20.61 26.19 -21.92
C SER A 506 -20.61 24.74 -21.42
N ALA A 507 -21.59 23.95 -21.86
CA ALA A 507 -21.63 22.51 -21.63
C ALA A 507 -20.52 21.72 -22.38
N THR A 508 -19.78 22.37 -23.29
CA THR A 508 -18.80 21.75 -24.19
C THR A 508 -17.34 21.92 -23.78
N HIS A 509 -17.04 22.70 -22.74
CA HIS A 509 -15.69 22.83 -22.17
C HIS A 509 -15.75 22.75 -20.64
N THR A 510 -14.59 22.84 -19.99
CA THR A 510 -14.46 22.64 -18.54
C THR A 510 -14.97 23.84 -17.73
N GLY A 511 -15.16 23.72 -16.41
CA GLY A 511 -15.92 24.72 -15.64
C GLY A 511 -15.14 26.02 -15.40
N ILE A 512 -15.83 27.16 -15.54
CA ILE A 512 -15.25 28.51 -15.42
C ILE A 512 -15.54 29.13 -14.06
N THR A 513 -14.52 29.72 -13.43
CA THR A 513 -14.65 30.51 -12.20
C THR A 513 -13.62 31.64 -12.20
N GLY A 514 -14.07 32.90 -12.11
CA GLY A 514 -13.17 34.05 -12.28
C GLY A 514 -12.46 34.02 -13.65
N HIS A 515 -11.13 34.16 -13.65
CA HIS A 515 -10.30 34.01 -14.85
C HIS A 515 -9.64 32.63 -14.96
N ILE A 516 -10.29 31.61 -14.40
CA ILE A 516 -9.81 30.23 -14.38
C ILE A 516 -10.80 29.35 -15.13
N GLU A 517 -10.26 28.49 -15.98
CA GLU A 517 -10.95 27.30 -16.47
C GLU A 517 -10.39 26.06 -15.76
N THR A 518 -11.23 25.19 -15.22
CA THR A 518 -10.82 23.98 -14.50
C THR A 518 -11.59 22.74 -14.94
N ASP A 519 -10.87 21.63 -15.07
CA ASP A 519 -11.41 20.31 -15.38
C ASP A 519 -12.13 19.60 -14.22
N GLY A 520 -12.20 20.23 -13.05
CA GLY A 520 -12.84 19.67 -11.85
C GLY A 520 -12.01 18.62 -11.11
N VAL A 521 -10.89 18.18 -11.70
CA VAL A 521 -9.95 17.21 -11.10
C VAL A 521 -8.59 17.84 -10.78
N GLY A 522 -8.50 19.17 -10.82
CA GLY A 522 -7.39 19.97 -10.32
C GLY A 522 -6.49 20.56 -11.40
N ASN A 523 -6.63 20.20 -12.68
CA ASN A 523 -5.93 20.94 -13.73
C ASN A 523 -6.68 22.22 -14.04
N SER A 524 -5.94 23.29 -14.34
CA SER A 524 -6.52 24.61 -14.56
C SER A 524 -5.77 25.39 -15.64
N THR A 525 -6.48 26.26 -16.34
CA THR A 525 -5.90 27.32 -17.16
C THR A 525 -6.25 28.65 -16.53
N VAL A 526 -5.24 29.44 -16.17
CA VAL A 526 -5.40 30.81 -15.68
C VAL A 526 -5.17 31.77 -16.86
N TYR A 527 -6.21 32.51 -17.20
CA TYR A 527 -6.19 33.46 -18.32
C TYR A 527 -5.55 34.78 -17.89
N LEU A 528 -4.41 35.12 -18.51
CA LEU A 528 -3.60 36.29 -18.16
C LEU A 528 -4.30 37.62 -18.46
N GLN A 529 -5.27 37.62 -19.39
CA GLN A 529 -6.05 38.82 -19.72
C GLN A 529 -7.15 39.05 -18.70
N GLY A 530 -6.82 39.80 -17.65
CA GLY A 530 -7.71 40.11 -16.53
C GLY A 530 -7.49 39.24 -15.29
N GLY A 531 -6.77 38.12 -15.41
CA GLY A 531 -6.46 37.25 -14.28
C GLY A 531 -5.62 37.93 -13.19
N THR A 532 -5.88 37.53 -11.94
CA THR A 532 -5.35 38.15 -10.72
C THR A 532 -4.60 37.14 -9.84
N MET A 533 -3.92 37.62 -8.79
CA MET A 533 -3.32 36.76 -7.76
C MET A 533 -4.34 35.86 -7.06
N ALA A 534 -5.58 36.31 -6.89
CA ALA A 534 -6.65 35.48 -6.34
C ALA A 534 -6.94 34.25 -7.22
N ASP A 535 -6.91 34.44 -8.54
CA ASP A 535 -7.11 33.35 -9.51
C ASP A 535 -6.00 32.29 -9.39
N VAL A 536 -4.74 32.71 -9.21
CA VAL A 536 -3.61 31.78 -8.98
C VAL A 536 -3.81 30.95 -7.71
N LEU A 537 -4.17 31.59 -6.60
CA LEU A 537 -4.36 30.91 -5.32
C LEU A 537 -5.50 29.88 -5.41
N THR A 538 -6.59 30.23 -6.11
CA THR A 538 -7.69 29.29 -6.36
C THR A 538 -7.28 28.13 -7.25
N ALA A 539 -6.50 28.37 -8.32
CA ALA A 539 -5.97 27.29 -9.15
C ALA A 539 -5.03 26.35 -8.37
N ILE A 540 -4.20 26.89 -7.47
CA ILE A 540 -3.34 26.09 -6.57
C ILE A 540 -4.19 25.30 -5.57
N ASP A 541 -5.24 25.88 -5.01
CA ASP A 541 -6.15 25.17 -4.10
C ASP A 541 -6.91 24.02 -4.78
N LEU A 542 -7.30 24.20 -6.04
CA LEU A 542 -7.89 23.15 -6.86
C LEU A 542 -6.89 22.02 -7.13
N ALA A 543 -5.65 22.36 -7.44
CA ALA A 543 -4.58 21.40 -7.70
C ALA A 543 -4.16 20.60 -6.45
N THR A 544 -4.08 21.26 -5.30
CA THR A 544 -3.76 20.63 -4.00
C THR A 544 -4.93 19.85 -3.39
N GLY A 545 -6.15 20.03 -3.91
CA GLY A 545 -7.37 19.44 -3.38
C GLY A 545 -7.90 20.14 -2.12
N VAL A 546 -7.35 21.31 -1.77
CA VAL A 546 -7.87 22.19 -0.71
C VAL A 546 -9.27 22.67 -1.07
N GLN A 547 -9.51 22.95 -2.35
CA GLN A 547 -10.82 23.19 -2.92
C GLN A 547 -11.15 22.15 -3.98
N THR A 548 -12.44 21.85 -4.14
CA THR A 548 -12.96 21.04 -5.25
C THR A 548 -13.91 21.88 -6.09
N ALA A 549 -13.90 21.67 -7.40
CA ALA A 549 -14.80 22.33 -8.34
C ALA A 549 -15.90 21.36 -8.82
N LYS A 550 -17.16 21.74 -8.61
CA LYS A 550 -18.30 21.10 -9.27
C LYS A 550 -18.60 21.85 -10.56
N LEU A 551 -18.49 21.16 -11.69
CA LEU A 551 -18.70 21.75 -13.02
C LEU A 551 -20.19 21.87 -13.35
N ALA A 552 -20.59 22.97 -13.98
CA ALA A 552 -21.92 23.21 -14.52
C ALA A 552 -21.85 24.07 -15.79
N ALA A 553 -22.91 24.05 -16.61
CA ALA A 553 -23.00 24.85 -17.83
C ALA A 553 -22.91 26.37 -17.58
N SER A 554 -23.21 26.82 -16.35
CA SER A 554 -23.09 28.21 -15.92
C SER A 554 -21.74 28.55 -15.25
N GLY A 555 -20.82 27.59 -15.12
CA GLY A 555 -19.51 27.76 -14.47
C GLY A 555 -19.18 26.67 -13.44
N ALA A 556 -18.04 26.82 -12.76
CA ALA A 556 -17.60 25.93 -11.68
C ALA A 556 -17.99 26.50 -10.30
N THR A 557 -18.64 25.68 -9.47
CA THR A 557 -18.87 26.01 -8.06
C THR A 557 -17.76 25.42 -7.20
N LEU A 558 -17.09 26.26 -6.41
CA LEU A 558 -15.97 25.85 -5.56
C LEU A 558 -16.43 25.50 -4.14
N THR A 559 -15.78 24.52 -3.54
CA THR A 559 -16.02 24.13 -2.14
C THR A 559 -14.71 23.77 -1.46
N THR A 560 -14.43 24.41 -0.33
CA THR A 560 -13.27 24.09 0.52
C THR A 560 -13.49 22.78 1.25
N GLN A 561 -12.50 21.89 1.20
CA GLN A 561 -12.54 20.61 1.89
C GLN A 561 -12.44 20.80 3.42
N ILE A 562 -13.18 19.97 4.16
CA ILE A 562 -13.20 20.01 5.63
C ILE A 562 -11.78 19.76 6.17
N GLY A 563 -11.35 20.56 7.14
CA GLY A 563 -10.02 20.45 7.75
C GLY A 563 -8.89 21.11 6.93
N SER A 564 -9.22 21.82 5.85
CA SER A 564 -8.28 22.66 5.09
C SER A 564 -8.70 24.13 5.14
N ALA A 565 -7.71 25.02 4.99
CA ALA A 565 -7.95 26.45 4.74
C ALA A 565 -7.42 26.79 3.34
N ASN A 566 -8.12 27.67 2.62
CA ASN A 566 -7.72 28.12 1.29
C ASN A 566 -6.36 28.85 1.34
N SER A 567 -5.61 28.73 0.25
CA SER A 567 -4.39 29.49 0.06
C SER A 567 -4.69 30.99 0.04
N SER A 568 -3.78 31.79 0.58
CA SER A 568 -3.99 33.23 0.77
C SER A 568 -2.75 34.04 0.41
N LEU A 569 -2.91 35.36 0.33
CA LEU A 569 -1.82 36.31 0.14
C LEU A 569 -1.68 37.17 1.39
N SER A 570 -0.46 37.29 1.93
CA SER A 570 -0.21 38.06 3.15
C SER A 570 1.19 38.67 3.11
N GLY A 571 1.27 40.01 3.20
CA GLY A 571 2.54 40.73 3.13
C GLY A 571 3.32 40.50 1.82
N GLY A 572 2.61 40.29 0.70
CA GLY A 572 3.21 39.99 -0.60
C GLY A 572 3.69 38.54 -0.80
N SER A 573 3.68 37.71 0.24
CA SER A 573 3.97 36.28 0.11
C SER A 573 2.69 35.47 -0.11
N LEU A 574 2.76 34.47 -1.00
CA LEU A 574 1.74 33.44 -1.15
C LEU A 574 1.87 32.48 0.03
N LYS A 575 0.76 32.29 0.73
CA LYS A 575 0.58 31.28 1.78
C LYS A 575 -0.21 30.13 1.17
N ILE A 576 0.52 29.15 0.66
CA ILE A 576 -0.02 28.00 -0.06
C ILE A 576 -0.37 26.90 0.94
N SER A 577 -1.63 26.47 0.91
CA SER A 577 -2.12 25.36 1.71
C SER A 577 -1.68 24.04 1.08
N THR A 578 -1.16 23.10 1.88
CA THR A 578 -0.71 21.79 1.36
C THR A 578 -1.89 20.86 1.04
N GLY A 579 -3.08 21.15 1.59
CA GLY A 579 -4.20 20.23 1.60
C GLY A 579 -3.96 19.05 2.56
N THR A 580 -4.91 18.12 2.60
CA THR A 580 -4.83 16.92 3.44
C THR A 580 -4.46 15.66 2.65
N ALA A 581 -4.46 15.71 1.32
CA ALA A 581 -4.30 14.54 0.46
C ALA A 581 -2.83 14.11 0.26
N ALA A 582 -1.93 15.07 0.01
CA ALA A 582 -0.52 14.83 -0.24
C ALA A 582 0.35 16.00 0.24
N ASP A 583 1.64 15.76 0.43
CA ASP A 583 2.60 16.85 0.67
C ASP A 583 2.68 17.75 -0.57
N LEU A 584 2.90 19.04 -0.34
CA LEU A 584 2.95 20.03 -1.40
C LEU A 584 4.26 19.90 -2.17
N THR A 585 4.14 19.82 -3.48
CA THR A 585 5.23 19.90 -4.45
C THR A 585 4.79 20.80 -5.58
N VAL A 586 5.57 21.83 -5.88
CA VAL A 586 5.31 22.76 -6.98
C VAL A 586 6.56 22.87 -7.83
N THR A 587 6.43 22.50 -9.09
CA THR A 587 7.42 22.73 -10.14
C THR A 587 6.79 23.54 -11.26
N GLY A 588 7.53 23.90 -12.30
CA GLY A 588 6.95 24.67 -13.40
C GLY A 588 7.87 24.85 -14.59
N THR A 589 7.31 25.37 -15.67
CA THR A 589 8.03 25.76 -16.89
C THR A 589 7.80 27.24 -17.20
N GLY A 590 8.64 27.82 -18.05
CA GLY A 590 8.60 29.26 -18.33
C GLY A 590 9.11 30.05 -17.12
N ASN A 591 8.41 31.13 -16.74
CA ASN A 591 8.82 31.99 -15.62
C ASN A 591 7.82 32.04 -14.45
N ALA A 592 6.79 31.19 -14.43
CA ALA A 592 5.75 31.23 -13.39
C ALA A 592 6.32 31.06 -11.96
N MET A 593 7.23 30.11 -11.74
CA MET A 593 7.88 29.90 -10.44
C MET A 593 8.62 31.15 -9.93
N LEU A 594 9.33 31.84 -10.82
CA LEU A 594 10.07 33.05 -10.49
C LEU A 594 9.12 34.23 -10.23
N ALA A 595 8.16 34.45 -11.13
CA ALA A 595 7.19 35.54 -11.03
C ALA A 595 6.31 35.44 -9.77
N LEU A 596 6.05 34.21 -9.30
CA LEU A 596 5.24 33.93 -8.12
C LEU A 596 6.08 33.73 -6.83
N GLY A 597 7.38 34.03 -6.86
CA GLY A 597 8.25 33.95 -5.68
C GLY A 597 8.46 32.52 -5.14
N LEU A 598 8.21 31.49 -5.96
CA LEU A 598 8.34 30.07 -5.61
C LEU A 598 9.73 29.51 -5.94
N ALA A 599 10.54 30.21 -6.73
CA ALA A 599 11.88 29.77 -7.16
C ALA A 599 12.99 29.96 -6.09
N GLY A 600 12.65 30.05 -4.80
CA GLY A 600 13.60 30.27 -3.70
C GLY A 600 14.26 31.65 -3.70
N ASN A 601 15.03 31.99 -2.65
CA ASN A 601 15.59 33.34 -2.43
C ASN A 601 16.56 33.80 -3.54
N THR A 602 17.19 32.88 -4.26
CA THR A 602 18.08 33.16 -5.40
C THR A 602 17.35 33.17 -6.75
N GLY A 603 16.07 32.79 -6.78
CA GLY A 603 15.28 32.68 -8.02
C GLY A 603 15.66 31.51 -8.93
N THR A 604 16.48 30.58 -8.46
CA THR A 604 17.02 29.46 -9.24
C THR A 604 16.46 28.09 -8.85
N SER A 605 15.62 28.00 -7.82
CA SER A 605 15.01 26.73 -7.41
C SER A 605 14.03 26.24 -8.49
N THR A 606 14.13 24.97 -8.85
CA THR A 606 13.23 24.30 -9.80
C THR A 606 12.03 23.65 -9.12
N GLU A 607 12.03 23.60 -7.78
CA GLU A 607 10.97 23.01 -6.97
C GLU A 607 10.71 23.84 -5.69
N PHE A 608 9.45 23.93 -5.30
CA PHE A 608 8.97 24.45 -4.03
C PHE A 608 8.14 23.37 -3.34
N ALA A 609 8.57 22.90 -2.17
CA ALA A 609 7.95 21.79 -1.47
C ALA A 609 7.65 22.11 0.00
N ALA A 610 6.59 21.50 0.54
CA ALA A 610 6.27 21.57 1.96
C ALA A 610 5.49 20.33 2.41
N SER A 611 5.86 19.78 3.56
CA SER A 611 5.13 18.65 4.15
C SER A 611 3.83 19.09 4.80
N ARG A 612 2.83 18.22 4.76
CA ARG A 612 1.62 18.38 5.58
C ARG A 612 1.95 18.27 7.07
N SER A 613 1.06 18.75 7.92
CA SER A 613 1.16 18.50 9.36
C SER A 613 0.66 17.09 9.66
N SER A 614 1.43 16.30 10.42
CA SER A 614 0.93 15.03 10.95
C SER A 614 -0.21 15.31 11.94
N GLY A 615 -1.37 14.65 11.74
CA GLY A 615 -2.55 14.79 12.57
C GLY A 615 -2.64 13.74 13.69
N THR A 616 -3.61 13.92 14.58
CA THR A 616 -3.98 12.96 15.63
C THR A 616 -4.83 11.83 15.03
N GLY A 617 -4.31 10.60 15.00
CA GLY A 617 -5.10 9.46 14.50
C GLY A 617 -4.44 8.08 14.60
N GLY A 618 -3.10 8.00 14.57
CA GLY A 618 -2.37 6.74 14.76
C GLY A 618 -1.54 6.70 16.05
N VAL A 619 -1.14 5.49 16.45
CA VAL A 619 -0.23 5.26 17.60
C VAL A 619 1.23 5.04 17.16
N SER A 620 1.55 5.21 15.88
CA SER A 620 2.92 5.05 15.38
C SER A 620 3.90 5.98 16.11
N GLY A 621 5.02 5.43 16.59
CA GLY A 621 6.02 6.12 17.38
C GLY A 621 5.64 6.36 18.85
N LYS A 622 4.43 5.99 19.29
CA LYS A 622 4.02 6.09 20.69
C LYS A 622 4.51 4.89 21.48
N SER A 623 4.94 5.13 22.72
CA SER A 623 5.30 4.10 23.69
C SER A 623 4.12 3.72 24.60
N MET A 624 3.94 2.43 24.83
CA MET A 624 3.07 1.84 25.84
C MET A 624 3.95 1.13 26.86
N THR A 625 3.78 1.43 28.14
CA THR A 625 4.55 0.80 29.21
C THR A 625 3.64 0.09 30.21
N PHE A 626 4.09 -1.02 30.76
CA PHE A 626 3.52 -1.61 31.97
C PHE A 626 4.61 -1.83 33.01
N THR A 627 4.32 -1.51 34.28
CA THR A 627 5.17 -1.96 35.40
C THR A 627 5.08 -3.48 35.56
N SER A 628 5.96 -4.07 36.38
CA SER A 628 5.95 -5.51 36.68
C SER A 628 4.55 -5.94 37.16
N PHE A 629 4.00 -6.99 36.56
CA PHE A 629 2.74 -7.60 36.96
C PHE A 629 2.97 -9.04 37.42
N LYS A 630 2.60 -9.34 38.68
CA LYS A 630 2.80 -10.66 39.32
C LYS A 630 4.23 -11.22 39.16
N GLY A 631 5.23 -10.35 39.35
CA GLY A 631 6.65 -10.71 39.20
C GLY A 631 7.14 -10.83 37.76
N GLY A 632 6.31 -10.46 36.77
CA GLY A 632 6.70 -10.33 35.37
C GLY A 632 7.69 -9.20 35.12
N THR A 633 8.31 -9.18 33.94
CA THR A 633 9.28 -8.13 33.58
C THR A 633 8.54 -6.88 33.09
N PRO A 634 8.86 -5.67 33.59
CA PRO A 634 8.30 -4.43 33.05
C PRO A 634 8.52 -4.33 31.53
N VAL A 635 7.52 -3.85 30.80
CA VAL A 635 7.57 -3.76 29.34
C VAL A 635 7.50 -2.30 28.89
N ASN A 636 8.29 -1.97 27.87
CA ASN A 636 8.21 -0.71 27.12
C ASN A 636 8.11 -1.04 25.63
N ILE A 637 6.96 -0.75 25.05
CA ILE A 637 6.56 -1.15 23.71
C ILE A 637 6.39 0.10 22.86
N THR A 638 7.17 0.25 21.79
CA THR A 638 6.98 1.34 20.83
C THR A 638 6.25 0.81 19.61
N PHE A 639 5.13 1.43 19.23
CA PHE A 639 4.39 1.06 18.03
C PHE A 639 5.10 1.60 16.78
N GLY A 640 5.15 0.82 15.71
CA GLY A 640 5.89 1.18 14.49
C GLY A 640 5.67 0.20 13.36
N ASP A 641 6.55 0.21 12.36
CA ASP A 641 6.43 -0.61 11.15
C ASP A 641 6.85 -2.09 11.37
N GLY A 642 7.24 -2.46 12.59
CA GLY A 642 7.69 -3.81 12.92
C GLY A 642 9.20 -4.01 12.75
N THR A 643 9.92 -2.99 12.29
CA THR A 643 11.38 -2.97 12.20
C THR A 643 11.99 -2.32 13.45
N GLY A 644 13.29 -2.51 13.68
CA GLY A 644 14.03 -1.87 14.78
C GLY A 644 13.50 -2.19 16.18
N GLY A 645 12.78 -3.30 16.35
CA GLY A 645 12.16 -3.69 17.62
C GLY A 645 10.81 -3.03 17.93
N THR A 646 10.25 -2.24 17.00
CA THR A 646 8.90 -1.69 17.11
C THR A 646 7.83 -2.76 16.89
N VAL A 647 6.62 -2.50 17.39
CA VAL A 647 5.46 -3.39 17.27
C VAL A 647 4.49 -2.86 16.23
N LYS A 648 4.20 -3.70 15.22
CA LYS A 648 3.17 -3.46 14.21
C LYS A 648 1.94 -4.34 14.44
N SER A 649 2.12 -5.64 14.72
CA SER A 649 0.99 -6.60 14.78
C SER A 649 0.61 -7.01 16.20
N LEU A 650 -0.59 -7.56 16.35
CA LEU A 650 -1.09 -8.15 17.60
C LEU A 650 -0.20 -9.29 18.09
N SER A 651 0.34 -10.11 17.19
CA SER A 651 1.28 -11.18 17.55
C SER A 651 2.55 -10.62 18.18
N GLN A 652 3.12 -9.56 17.60
CA GLN A 652 4.29 -8.88 18.15
C GLN A 652 3.99 -8.23 19.51
N LEU A 653 2.83 -7.60 19.66
CA LEU A 653 2.39 -7.02 20.93
C LEU A 653 2.26 -8.11 22.01
N ASN A 654 1.59 -9.22 21.69
CA ASN A 654 1.43 -10.36 22.59
C ASN A 654 2.76 -11.00 22.98
N ALA A 655 3.73 -11.10 22.06
CA ALA A 655 5.07 -11.59 22.38
C ALA A 655 5.79 -10.71 23.42
N LYS A 656 5.62 -9.38 23.34
CA LYS A 656 6.17 -8.45 24.34
C LYS A 656 5.44 -8.57 25.68
N LEU A 657 4.10 -8.56 25.66
CA LEU A 657 3.26 -8.62 26.85
C LEU A 657 3.34 -9.95 27.62
N ALA A 658 3.65 -11.06 26.93
CA ALA A 658 3.77 -12.38 27.55
C ALA A 658 4.82 -12.41 28.68
N THR A 659 5.91 -11.63 28.55
CA THR A 659 6.94 -11.51 29.60
C THR A 659 6.45 -10.85 30.89
N ASN A 660 5.30 -10.17 30.82
CA ASN A 660 4.62 -9.55 31.95
C ASN A 660 3.27 -10.22 32.23
N ASN A 661 3.06 -11.46 31.77
CA ASN A 661 1.85 -12.27 32.03
C ASN A 661 0.53 -11.67 31.52
N MET A 662 0.58 -10.89 30.45
CA MET A 662 -0.58 -10.20 29.86
C MET A 662 -0.83 -10.66 28.43
N ILE A 663 -2.09 -10.53 27.99
CA ILE A 663 -2.51 -10.84 26.63
C ILE A 663 -3.39 -9.72 26.07
N ALA A 664 -3.07 -9.29 24.86
CA ALA A 664 -3.81 -8.34 24.05
C ALA A 664 -4.72 -9.05 23.05
N GLN A 665 -5.87 -8.41 22.80
CA GLN A 665 -6.79 -8.72 21.71
C GLN A 665 -7.23 -7.40 21.06
N VAL A 666 -7.53 -7.44 19.76
CA VAL A 666 -8.15 -6.32 19.05
C VAL A 666 -9.42 -6.82 18.36
N ASP A 667 -10.51 -6.07 18.47
CA ASP A 667 -11.76 -6.38 17.80
C ASP A 667 -11.86 -5.74 16.40
N ALA A 668 -12.98 -5.97 15.70
CA ALA A 668 -13.21 -5.44 14.36
C ALA A 668 -13.33 -3.91 14.31
N ASN A 669 -13.55 -3.25 15.44
CA ASN A 669 -13.65 -1.79 15.55
C ASN A 669 -12.32 -1.15 15.97
N GLY A 670 -11.25 -1.94 16.12
CA GLY A 670 -9.95 -1.48 16.60
C GLY A 670 -9.88 -1.30 18.12
N LEU A 671 -10.81 -1.86 18.90
CA LEU A 671 -10.73 -1.85 20.37
C LEU A 671 -9.60 -2.79 20.83
N LEU A 672 -8.47 -2.21 21.20
CA LEU A 672 -7.36 -2.94 21.81
C LEU A 672 -7.67 -3.17 23.28
N THR A 673 -7.85 -4.43 23.67
CA THR A 673 -8.03 -4.86 25.06
C THR A 673 -6.81 -5.63 25.52
N ILE A 674 -6.20 -5.23 26.63
CA ILE A 674 -5.09 -5.93 27.27
C ILE A 674 -5.59 -6.47 28.60
N SER A 675 -5.52 -7.78 28.78
CA SER A 675 -6.06 -8.51 29.93
C SER A 675 -5.02 -9.39 30.58
N THR A 676 -5.28 -9.83 31.80
CA THR A 676 -4.44 -10.84 32.47
C THR A 676 -4.55 -12.20 31.76
N GLY A 677 -3.48 -13.00 31.82
CA GLY A 677 -3.50 -14.39 31.35
C GLY A 677 -4.36 -15.32 32.24
N ASN A 678 -4.57 -16.55 31.81
CA ASN A 678 -5.24 -17.58 32.64
C ASN A 678 -4.45 -17.92 33.91
N ASP A 679 -3.13 -17.75 33.87
CA ASP A 679 -2.24 -17.99 35.01
C ASP A 679 -2.50 -17.03 36.16
N TYR A 680 -2.98 -15.81 35.89
CA TYR A 680 -3.26 -14.79 36.90
C TYR A 680 -4.66 -14.19 36.71
N ALA A 681 -5.63 -15.04 36.36
CA ALA A 681 -7.00 -14.62 36.11
C ALA A 681 -7.68 -13.97 37.33
N SER A 682 -7.21 -14.31 38.54
CA SER A 682 -7.70 -13.81 39.83
C SER A 682 -7.17 -12.43 40.22
N SER A 683 -6.27 -11.86 39.42
CA SER A 683 -5.45 -10.70 39.78
C SER A 683 -5.90 -9.42 39.09
N THR A 684 -5.67 -8.28 39.75
CA THR A 684 -6.14 -6.97 39.28
C THR A 684 -4.99 -6.13 38.72
N LEU A 685 -5.05 -5.79 37.44
CA LEU A 685 -4.07 -4.93 36.77
C LEU A 685 -4.04 -3.54 37.42
N GLY A 686 -2.84 -2.98 37.55
CA GLY A 686 -2.61 -1.66 38.11
C GLY A 686 -2.82 -1.55 39.62
N SER A 687 -3.17 -2.64 40.32
CA SER A 687 -3.30 -2.64 41.77
C SER A 687 -1.93 -2.55 42.46
N ILE A 688 -1.89 -2.04 43.69
CA ILE A 688 -0.66 -1.94 44.48
C ILE A 688 -0.07 -3.33 44.76
N ALA A 689 -0.92 -4.34 44.97
CA ALA A 689 -0.52 -5.69 45.31
C ALA A 689 0.02 -6.49 44.11
N ASP A 690 -0.60 -6.33 42.92
CA ASP A 690 -0.30 -7.16 41.75
C ASP A 690 0.57 -6.46 40.70
N GLY A 691 0.60 -5.13 40.70
CA GLY A 691 1.34 -4.31 39.74
C GLY A 691 0.67 -4.22 38.36
N GLY A 692 1.45 -3.99 37.29
CA GLY A 692 0.92 -3.85 35.93
C GLY A 692 0.25 -2.50 35.64
N VAL A 693 0.80 -1.41 36.15
CA VAL A 693 0.30 -0.05 35.88
C VAL A 693 0.64 0.35 34.45
N LEU A 694 -0.39 0.74 33.68
CA LEU A 694 -0.26 1.24 32.31
C LEU A 694 0.32 2.67 32.28
N GLY A 695 1.22 2.95 31.34
CA GLY A 695 1.81 4.26 31.10
C GLY A 695 2.36 4.44 29.67
N GLY A 696 3.30 5.37 29.52
CA GLY A 696 3.93 5.70 28.25
C GLY A 696 3.22 6.82 27.48
N THR A 697 3.82 7.29 26.39
CA THR A 697 3.30 8.43 25.61
C THR A 697 1.96 8.13 24.94
N ILE A 698 1.57 6.85 24.82
CA ILE A 698 0.28 6.45 24.26
C ILE A 698 -0.90 6.93 25.10
N THR A 699 -0.71 7.12 26.42
CA THR A 699 -1.77 7.58 27.34
C THR A 699 -2.19 9.03 27.12
N ALA A 700 -1.33 9.83 26.46
CA ALA A 700 -1.69 11.18 26.01
C ALA A 700 -2.45 11.18 24.67
N THR A 701 -2.42 10.05 23.95
CA THR A 701 -3.05 9.90 22.63
C THR A 701 -4.39 9.16 22.72
N LEU A 702 -4.50 8.20 23.64
CA LEU A 702 -5.68 7.37 23.86
C LEU A 702 -6.11 7.41 25.32
N THR A 703 -7.41 7.44 25.55
CA THR A 703 -8.00 7.25 26.89
C THR A 703 -8.28 5.78 27.11
N PHE A 704 -7.50 5.13 27.98
CA PHE A 704 -7.73 3.74 28.38
C PHE A 704 -8.79 3.66 29.49
N THR A 705 -9.54 2.57 29.50
CA THR A 705 -10.41 2.23 30.62
C THR A 705 -9.59 2.00 31.89
N THR A 706 -10.17 2.31 33.04
CA THR A 706 -9.60 1.97 34.34
C THR A 706 -9.73 0.46 34.59
N PRO A 707 -8.65 -0.24 34.97
CA PRO A 707 -8.74 -1.64 35.35
C PRO A 707 -9.81 -1.87 36.40
N GLN A 708 -10.55 -2.97 36.28
CA GLN A 708 -11.51 -3.43 37.28
C GLN A 708 -11.05 -4.75 37.86
N GLU A 709 -11.52 -5.07 39.07
CA GLU A 709 -11.30 -6.39 39.67
C GLU A 709 -11.90 -7.48 38.77
N PRO A 710 -11.24 -8.66 38.68
CA PRO A 710 -11.80 -9.80 37.97
C PRO A 710 -13.18 -10.19 38.50
N VAL A 711 -14.11 -10.53 37.60
CA VAL A 711 -15.46 -10.94 37.95
C VAL A 711 -15.49 -12.45 38.12
N ALA A 712 -15.73 -12.89 39.36
CA ALA A 712 -15.83 -14.29 39.71
C ALA A 712 -16.91 -15.02 38.89
N ASP A 713 -16.58 -16.25 38.46
CA ASP A 713 -17.54 -17.21 37.94
C ASP A 713 -17.87 -18.21 39.04
N THR A 714 -19.01 -18.04 39.69
CA THR A 714 -19.44 -18.88 40.82
C THR A 714 -19.49 -20.36 40.45
N ASN A 715 -19.90 -20.71 39.23
CA ASN A 715 -20.01 -22.11 38.81
C ASN A 715 -18.64 -22.75 38.64
N SER A 716 -17.72 -22.05 37.96
CA SER A 716 -16.34 -22.52 37.77
C SER A 716 -15.58 -22.59 39.10
N GLN A 717 -15.77 -21.61 40.00
CA GLN A 717 -15.15 -21.65 41.33
C GLN A 717 -15.69 -22.81 42.19
N LEU A 718 -16.99 -23.07 42.16
CA LEU A 718 -17.58 -24.22 42.87
C LEU A 718 -17.04 -25.56 42.32
N ALA A 719 -16.92 -25.69 41.00
CA ALA A 719 -16.34 -26.88 40.38
C ALA A 719 -14.89 -27.11 40.85
N ARG A 720 -14.07 -26.05 40.92
CA ARG A 720 -12.68 -26.15 41.39
C ARG A 720 -12.58 -26.37 42.90
N ALA A 721 -13.50 -25.81 43.71
CA ALA A 721 -13.61 -26.13 45.13
C ALA A 721 -13.93 -27.63 45.35
N ASN A 722 -14.77 -28.24 44.51
CA ASN A 722 -15.00 -29.69 44.56
C ASN A 722 -13.71 -30.49 44.30
N LEU A 723 -12.89 -30.06 43.34
CA LEU A 723 -11.60 -30.68 43.05
C LEU A 723 -10.61 -30.51 44.22
N VAL A 724 -10.61 -29.36 44.89
CA VAL A 724 -9.83 -29.13 46.12
C VAL A 724 -10.22 -30.14 47.21
N ARG A 725 -11.52 -30.38 47.43
CA ARG A 725 -11.99 -31.38 48.41
C ARG A 725 -11.55 -32.79 48.03
N GLN A 726 -11.68 -33.17 46.76
CA GLN A 726 -11.20 -34.47 46.27
C GLN A 726 -9.69 -34.62 46.46
N PHE A 727 -8.91 -33.57 46.15
CA PHE A 727 -7.47 -33.55 46.35
C PHE A 727 -7.12 -33.74 47.83
N ASN A 728 -7.75 -32.99 48.74
CA ASN A 728 -7.49 -33.09 50.17
C ASN A 728 -7.82 -34.47 50.74
N ASN A 729 -8.87 -35.13 50.24
CA ASN A 729 -9.13 -36.53 50.58
C ASN A 729 -7.98 -37.45 50.17
N VAL A 730 -7.43 -37.29 48.96
CA VAL A 730 -6.27 -38.08 48.50
C VAL A 730 -5.03 -37.79 49.35
N ILE A 731 -4.77 -36.52 49.70
CA ILE A 731 -3.68 -36.12 50.60
C ILE A 731 -3.80 -36.77 51.98
N ALA A 732 -5.03 -36.84 52.52
CA ALA A 732 -5.28 -37.56 53.77
C ALA A 732 -4.99 -39.07 53.61
N GLN A 733 -5.45 -39.69 52.50
CA GLN A 733 -5.19 -41.10 52.21
C GLN A 733 -3.70 -41.43 52.05
N ILE A 734 -2.89 -40.49 51.53
CA ILE A 734 -1.43 -40.65 51.46
C ILE A 734 -0.85 -40.77 52.87
N SER A 735 -1.28 -39.91 53.79
CA SER A 735 -0.77 -39.92 55.16
C SER A 735 -1.22 -41.17 55.92
N THR A 736 -2.47 -41.62 55.77
CA THR A 736 -2.95 -42.85 56.43
C THR A 736 -2.26 -44.08 55.84
N THR A 737 -2.18 -44.20 54.52
CA THR A 737 -1.49 -45.32 53.86
C THR A 737 -0.02 -45.42 54.26
N SER A 738 0.67 -44.28 54.42
CA SER A 738 2.06 -44.26 54.90
C SER A 738 2.18 -44.78 56.34
N GLN A 739 1.22 -44.48 57.21
CA GLN A 739 1.21 -44.91 58.61
C GLN A 739 0.78 -46.38 58.77
N ASP A 740 -0.07 -46.88 57.88
CA ASP A 740 -0.60 -48.25 57.93
C ASP A 740 0.33 -49.30 57.30
N ALA A 741 1.36 -48.88 56.54
CA ALA A 741 2.31 -49.75 55.83
C ALA A 741 3.34 -50.44 56.76
N SER A 742 2.86 -51.03 57.86
CA SER A 742 3.68 -51.74 58.85
C SER A 742 3.66 -53.26 58.62
N PHE A 743 4.73 -53.93 59.02
CA PHE A 743 4.77 -55.39 59.15
C PHE A 743 5.40 -55.75 60.49
N ASN A 744 4.71 -56.62 61.26
CA ASN A 744 5.15 -57.05 62.59
C ASN A 744 5.56 -55.87 63.52
N GLY A 745 4.84 -54.75 63.44
CA GLY A 745 5.07 -53.56 64.26
C GLY A 745 6.19 -52.62 63.80
N VAL A 746 6.85 -52.87 62.66
CA VAL A 746 7.86 -51.96 62.08
C VAL A 746 7.30 -51.28 60.83
N ASN A 747 7.35 -49.94 60.78
CA ASN A 747 6.95 -49.15 59.63
C ASN A 747 8.09 -48.22 59.14
N LEU A 748 8.80 -48.67 58.10
CA LEU A 748 9.88 -47.90 57.47
C LEU A 748 9.39 -46.64 56.72
N LEU A 749 8.09 -46.50 56.47
CA LEU A 749 7.48 -45.30 55.86
C LEU A 749 7.03 -44.29 56.92
N ASN A 750 7.07 -44.66 58.20
CA ASN A 750 6.81 -43.76 59.33
C ASN A 750 8.09 -43.34 60.06
N GLY A 751 9.26 -43.75 59.55
CA GLY A 751 10.57 -43.41 60.12
C GLY A 751 11.18 -44.50 61.02
N ASP A 752 10.54 -45.65 61.20
CA ASP A 752 11.09 -46.70 62.06
C ASP A 752 12.37 -47.28 61.47
N THR A 753 13.23 -47.83 62.34
CA THR A 753 14.49 -48.46 61.92
C THR A 753 14.39 -49.97 61.93
N LEU A 754 14.91 -50.62 60.90
CA LEU A 754 15.09 -52.07 60.84
C LEU A 754 16.58 -52.41 60.93
N LYS A 755 16.95 -53.16 61.97
CA LYS A 755 18.29 -53.74 62.11
C LYS A 755 18.23 -55.23 61.79
N LEU A 756 18.96 -55.64 60.76
CA LEU A 756 19.13 -57.04 60.39
C LEU A 756 20.52 -57.51 60.76
N VAL A 757 20.60 -58.72 61.31
CA VAL A 757 21.85 -59.40 61.65
C VAL A 757 21.99 -60.58 60.69
N PHE A 758 23.20 -60.81 60.17
CA PHE A 758 23.48 -61.84 59.16
C PHE A 758 24.48 -62.91 59.61
N ASN A 759 25.04 -62.78 60.81
CA ASN A 759 25.85 -63.84 61.40
C ASN A 759 25.61 -64.02 62.90
N GLU A 760 26.06 -65.16 63.41
CA GLU A 760 25.88 -65.65 64.78
C GLU A 760 26.59 -64.75 65.81
N THR A 761 27.64 -64.03 65.38
CA THR A 761 28.41 -63.11 66.24
C THR A 761 27.81 -61.71 66.35
N GLY A 762 26.75 -61.39 65.58
CA GLY A 762 26.13 -60.07 65.58
C GLY A 762 26.92 -58.95 64.90
N LYS A 763 28.10 -59.24 64.33
CA LYS A 763 28.99 -58.25 63.71
C LYS A 763 28.61 -57.89 62.28
N SER A 764 27.97 -58.80 61.55
CA SER A 764 27.49 -58.55 60.19
C SER A 764 26.06 -58.05 60.26
N THR A 765 25.84 -56.76 60.03
CA THR A 765 24.51 -56.15 60.12
C THR A 765 24.18 -55.25 58.93
N LEU A 766 22.89 -55.09 58.65
CA LEU A 766 22.36 -54.03 57.80
C LEU A 766 21.36 -53.22 58.61
N ASN A 767 21.65 -51.93 58.74
CA ASN A 767 20.77 -50.97 59.40
C ASN A 767 20.05 -50.17 58.32
N ILE A 768 18.73 -50.28 58.30
CA ILE A 768 17.87 -49.55 57.39
C ILE A 768 17.11 -48.54 58.23
N VAL A 769 17.38 -47.26 57.98
CA VAL A 769 16.67 -46.17 58.64
C VAL A 769 15.46 -45.82 57.78
N GLY A 770 14.27 -45.92 58.36
CA GLY A 770 13.04 -45.50 57.72
C GLY A 770 13.01 -44.00 57.49
N THR A 771 12.31 -43.57 56.45
CA THR A 771 12.00 -42.17 56.18
C THR A 771 10.50 -41.98 56.31
N ALA A 772 10.05 -40.97 57.06
CA ALA A 772 8.63 -40.65 57.12
C ALA A 772 8.16 -40.10 55.76
N LEU A 773 7.17 -40.74 55.14
CA LEU A 773 6.64 -40.36 53.81
C LEU A 773 5.18 -39.89 53.88
N THR A 774 4.78 -39.28 55.00
CA THR A 774 3.47 -38.63 55.10
C THR A 774 3.37 -37.43 54.15
N ALA A 775 2.16 -36.96 53.85
CA ALA A 775 1.98 -35.88 52.88
C ALA A 775 2.81 -34.63 53.22
N ALA A 776 2.83 -34.22 54.49
CA ALA A 776 3.62 -33.08 54.95
C ALA A 776 5.13 -33.28 54.72
N GLN A 777 5.65 -34.49 54.96
CA GLN A 777 7.07 -34.82 54.76
C GLN A 777 7.45 -34.89 53.27
N LEU A 778 6.48 -35.17 52.40
CA LEU A 778 6.63 -35.10 50.94
C LEU A 778 6.49 -33.67 50.38
N GLY A 779 6.32 -32.66 51.24
CA GLY A 779 6.12 -31.27 50.83
C GLY A 779 4.72 -30.97 50.30
N LEU A 780 3.73 -31.80 50.64
CA LEU A 780 2.33 -31.63 50.25
C LEU A 780 1.51 -31.11 51.43
N SER A 781 0.76 -30.04 51.19
CA SER A 781 -0.19 -29.46 52.16
C SER A 781 -1.63 -29.71 51.71
N THR A 782 -2.56 -29.62 52.68
CA THR A 782 -3.98 -29.48 52.35
C THR A 782 -4.20 -28.15 51.64
N LEU A 783 -4.98 -28.17 50.57
CA LEU A 783 -5.33 -27.00 49.79
C LEU A 783 -6.51 -26.25 50.41
N VAL A 784 -6.54 -24.93 50.23
CA VAL A 784 -7.59 -24.03 50.66
C VAL A 784 -8.49 -23.69 49.47
N GLU A 785 -9.81 -23.89 49.66
CA GLU A 785 -10.82 -23.51 48.67
C GLU A 785 -10.77 -21.99 48.42
N GLY A 786 -10.88 -21.59 47.14
CA GLY A 786 -10.77 -20.18 46.75
C GLY A 786 -9.34 -19.65 46.61
N PHE A 787 -8.30 -20.44 46.94
CA PHE A 787 -6.90 -20.01 46.82
C PHE A 787 -6.06 -20.93 45.93
N ASP A 788 -5.86 -22.20 46.29
CA ASP A 788 -4.80 -23.01 45.64
C ASP A 788 -5.15 -23.50 44.23
N PHE A 789 -6.44 -23.58 43.89
CA PHE A 789 -6.93 -23.80 42.52
C PHE A 789 -7.79 -22.60 42.07
N ILE A 790 -7.37 -21.36 42.35
CA ILE A 790 -8.13 -20.15 41.95
C ILE A 790 -7.85 -19.72 40.51
N ASP A 791 -6.64 -19.99 39.99
CA ASP A 791 -6.18 -19.76 38.62
C ASP A 791 -5.13 -20.83 38.22
N ASN A 792 -4.55 -20.72 37.04
CA ASN A 792 -3.61 -21.73 36.55
C ASN A 792 -2.24 -21.65 37.26
N ALA A 793 -1.77 -20.45 37.66
CA ALA A 793 -0.50 -20.34 38.37
C ALA A 793 -0.57 -21.02 39.75
N ALA A 794 -1.66 -20.82 40.48
CA ALA A 794 -1.90 -21.48 41.76
C ALA A 794 -1.91 -23.02 41.60
N THR A 795 -2.66 -23.54 40.61
CA THR A 795 -2.70 -24.99 40.35
C THR A 795 -1.36 -25.57 39.90
N ASN A 796 -0.59 -24.83 39.10
CA ASN A 796 0.74 -25.27 38.66
C ASN A 796 1.74 -25.36 39.81
N LYS A 797 1.63 -24.53 40.86
CA LYS A 797 2.43 -24.69 42.09
C LYS A 797 2.15 -26.02 42.77
N THR A 798 0.89 -26.41 42.89
CA THR A 798 0.49 -27.72 43.43
C THR A 798 1.02 -28.86 42.55
N MET A 799 0.95 -28.74 41.23
CA MET A 799 1.50 -29.74 40.31
C MET A 799 3.02 -29.92 40.48
N ALA A 800 3.76 -28.83 40.68
CA ALA A 800 5.19 -28.88 40.94
C ALA A 800 5.52 -29.61 42.26
N ALA A 801 4.74 -29.35 43.32
CA ALA A 801 4.88 -30.07 44.59
C ALA A 801 4.62 -31.58 44.43
N LEU A 802 3.57 -31.98 43.71
CA LEU A 802 3.27 -33.40 43.42
C LEU A 802 4.37 -34.09 42.61
N ASN A 803 4.98 -33.40 41.65
CA ASN A 803 6.10 -33.94 40.88
C ASN A 803 7.34 -34.16 41.75
N THR A 804 7.61 -33.23 42.67
CA THR A 804 8.69 -33.35 43.65
C THR A 804 8.44 -34.52 44.63
N ALA A 805 7.22 -34.65 45.15
CA ALA A 805 6.80 -35.76 46.00
C ALA A 805 6.95 -37.12 45.28
N SER A 806 6.47 -37.22 44.04
CA SER A 806 6.60 -38.43 43.21
C SER A 806 8.07 -38.83 42.98
N THR A 807 8.94 -37.84 42.74
CA THR A 807 10.39 -38.08 42.58
C THR A 807 11.00 -38.61 43.88
N SER A 808 10.61 -38.04 45.02
CA SER A 808 11.07 -38.48 46.35
C SER A 808 10.65 -39.93 46.66
N LEU A 809 9.38 -40.28 46.39
CA LEU A 809 8.89 -41.66 46.55
C LEU A 809 9.64 -42.67 45.68
N ARG A 810 9.92 -42.35 44.41
CA ARG A 810 10.69 -43.25 43.52
C ARG A 810 12.13 -43.43 44.00
N SER A 811 12.77 -42.35 44.48
CA SER A 811 14.09 -42.42 45.08
C SER A 811 14.10 -43.37 46.29
N GLN A 812 13.10 -43.25 47.17
CA GLN A 812 12.99 -44.11 48.34
C GLN A 812 12.68 -45.57 47.98
N ALA A 813 11.81 -45.82 47.00
CA ALA A 813 11.52 -47.16 46.49
C ALA A 813 12.78 -47.83 45.94
N SER A 814 13.63 -47.09 45.22
CA SER A 814 14.90 -47.60 44.69
C SER A 814 15.87 -47.99 45.82
N ALA A 815 15.99 -47.15 46.85
CA ALA A 815 16.82 -47.45 48.01
C ALA A 815 16.35 -48.72 48.74
N TYR A 816 15.05 -48.86 48.99
CA TYR A 816 14.50 -50.07 49.63
C TYR A 816 14.55 -51.30 48.72
N GLY A 817 14.39 -51.14 47.41
CA GLY A 817 14.56 -52.23 46.45
C GLY A 817 15.99 -52.79 46.47
N SER A 818 17.01 -51.94 46.50
CA SER A 818 18.41 -52.36 46.64
C SER A 818 18.65 -53.09 47.96
N ASN A 819 18.12 -52.55 49.08
CA ASN A 819 18.21 -53.21 50.37
C ASN A 819 17.52 -54.58 50.38
N LEU A 820 16.33 -54.70 49.77
CA LEU A 820 15.62 -55.97 49.66
C LEU A 820 16.44 -57.01 48.90
N SER A 821 17.07 -56.63 47.77
CA SER A 821 17.96 -57.53 47.03
C SER A 821 19.14 -57.99 47.89
N ILE A 822 19.75 -57.11 48.67
CA ILE A 822 20.85 -57.48 49.59
C ILE A 822 20.35 -58.51 50.63
N VAL A 823 19.19 -58.27 51.22
CA VAL A 823 18.62 -59.17 52.25
C VAL A 823 18.23 -60.51 51.65
N GLN A 824 17.66 -60.56 50.44
CA GLN A 824 17.34 -61.80 49.73
C GLN A 824 18.59 -62.62 49.41
N ILE A 825 19.65 -61.98 48.88
CA ILE A 825 20.94 -62.65 48.62
C ILE A 825 21.51 -63.26 49.91
N ARG A 826 21.41 -62.53 51.03
CA ARG A 826 21.83 -63.03 52.35
C ARG A 826 20.95 -64.15 52.88
N GLN A 827 19.64 -64.10 52.62
CA GLN A 827 18.69 -65.16 52.95
C GLN A 827 19.07 -66.46 52.24
N ASP A 828 19.34 -66.39 50.94
CA ASP A 828 19.70 -67.57 50.14
C ASP A 828 21.08 -68.11 50.50
N PHE A 829 22.06 -67.22 50.74
CA PHE A 829 23.35 -67.63 51.30
C PHE A 829 23.19 -68.40 52.61
N SER A 830 22.35 -67.92 53.52
CA SER A 830 22.11 -68.55 54.83
C SER A 830 21.43 -69.91 54.67
N LYS A 831 20.43 -70.04 53.79
CA LYS A 831 19.79 -71.33 53.45
C LYS A 831 20.81 -72.34 52.89
N ASN A 832 21.64 -71.89 51.93
CA ASN A 832 22.66 -72.74 51.33
C ASN A 832 23.71 -73.16 52.37
N LEU A 833 24.14 -72.24 53.24
CA LEU A 833 25.10 -72.54 54.31
C LEU A 833 24.52 -73.55 55.32
N ILE A 834 23.26 -73.39 55.74
CA ILE A 834 22.55 -74.38 56.56
C ILE A 834 22.59 -75.77 55.91
N SER A 835 22.27 -75.87 54.61
CA SER A 835 22.29 -77.13 53.87
C SER A 835 23.68 -77.76 53.80
N VAL A 836 24.72 -76.95 53.56
CA VAL A 836 26.12 -77.41 53.55
C VAL A 836 26.55 -77.90 54.94
N LEU A 837 26.19 -77.18 56.01
CA LEU A 837 26.53 -77.57 57.39
C LEU A 837 25.80 -78.86 57.81
N GLN A 838 24.52 -78.99 57.48
CA GLN A 838 23.73 -80.20 57.74
C GLN A 838 24.25 -81.40 56.95
N THR A 839 24.57 -81.21 55.66
CA THR A 839 25.15 -82.25 54.81
C THR A 839 26.53 -82.66 55.32
N GLY A 840 27.37 -81.69 55.73
CA GLY A 840 28.67 -81.95 56.34
C GLY A 840 28.57 -82.73 57.64
N SER A 841 27.68 -82.32 58.56
CA SER A 841 27.38 -83.04 59.81
C SER A 841 26.91 -84.47 59.54
N SER A 842 25.98 -84.62 58.59
CA SER A 842 25.43 -85.90 58.16
C SER A 842 26.51 -86.81 57.59
N ASN A 843 27.39 -86.33 56.70
CA ASN A 843 28.46 -87.14 56.12
C ASN A 843 29.47 -87.66 57.18
N LEU A 844 29.70 -86.90 58.25
CA LEU A 844 30.61 -87.29 59.33
C LEU A 844 30.02 -88.36 60.25
N THR A 845 28.69 -88.41 60.38
CA THR A 845 28.02 -89.26 61.37
C THR A 845 27.16 -90.38 60.77
N LEU A 846 26.65 -90.23 59.54
CA LEU A 846 25.80 -91.23 58.87
C LEU A 846 26.62 -92.45 58.44
N ALA A 847 26.04 -93.62 58.69
CA ALA A 847 26.51 -94.88 58.14
C ALA A 847 25.94 -95.10 56.73
N ASP A 848 26.69 -95.81 55.87
CA ASP A 848 26.07 -96.40 54.68
C ASP A 848 25.21 -97.58 55.15
N THR A 849 23.90 -97.40 55.12
CA THR A 849 22.95 -98.40 55.62
C THR A 849 23.00 -99.69 54.82
N ASN A 850 23.40 -99.65 53.55
CA ASN A 850 23.53 -100.85 52.72
C ASN A 850 24.78 -101.65 53.12
N GLU A 851 25.90 -100.95 53.36
CA GLU A 851 27.13 -101.57 53.83
C GLU A 851 26.97 -102.16 55.23
N GLU A 852 26.39 -101.40 56.18
CA GLU A 852 26.16 -101.91 57.54
C GLU A 852 25.10 -103.03 57.58
N ALA A 853 24.08 -103.00 56.72
CA ALA A 853 23.15 -104.13 56.59
C ALA A 853 23.84 -105.39 56.05
N ALA A 854 24.70 -105.26 55.03
CA ALA A 854 25.48 -106.36 54.50
C ALA A 854 26.47 -106.91 55.55
N ASN A 855 27.16 -106.04 56.29
CA ASN A 855 28.05 -106.43 57.38
C ASN A 855 27.30 -107.11 58.53
N SER A 856 26.10 -106.63 58.89
CA SER A 856 25.24 -107.27 59.90
C SER A 856 24.87 -108.70 59.50
N GLN A 857 24.51 -108.90 58.23
CA GLN A 857 24.19 -110.22 57.69
C GLN A 857 25.42 -111.15 57.64
N ALA A 858 26.58 -110.62 57.25
CA ALA A 858 27.84 -111.36 57.24
C ALA A 858 28.27 -111.75 58.66
N LEU A 859 28.19 -110.84 59.63
CA LEU A 859 28.51 -111.07 61.04
C LEU A 859 27.53 -112.05 61.70
N SER A 860 26.24 -111.98 61.38
CA SER A 860 25.22 -112.94 61.85
C SER A 860 25.53 -114.35 61.33
N THR A 861 25.91 -114.46 60.05
CA THR A 861 26.37 -115.73 59.45
C THR A 861 27.65 -116.22 60.12
N ARG A 862 28.63 -115.34 60.35
CA ARG A 862 29.89 -115.66 61.06
C ARG A 862 29.64 -116.13 62.49
N GLN A 863 28.70 -115.50 63.21
CA GLN A 863 28.32 -115.88 64.57
C GLN A 863 27.69 -117.27 64.58
N SER A 864 26.77 -117.55 63.64
CA SER A 864 26.16 -118.88 63.47
C SER A 864 27.20 -119.97 63.17
N ILE A 865 28.16 -119.69 62.28
CA ILE A 865 29.28 -120.61 61.97
C ILE A 865 30.19 -120.80 63.19
N ALA A 866 30.53 -119.73 63.92
CA ALA A 866 31.40 -119.81 65.09
C ALA A 866 30.75 -120.59 66.25
N VAL A 867 29.43 -120.43 66.47
CA VAL A 867 28.66 -121.22 67.43
C VAL A 867 28.61 -122.69 67.00
N SER A 868 28.39 -122.96 65.71
CA SER A 868 28.41 -124.33 65.16
C SER A 868 29.80 -124.97 65.28
N ALA A 869 30.87 -124.23 64.99
CA ALA A 869 32.25 -124.66 65.14
C ALA A 869 32.62 -124.91 66.61
N LEU A 870 32.10 -124.11 67.56
CA LEU A 870 32.27 -124.34 69.00
C LEU A 870 31.51 -125.60 69.46
N ALA A 871 30.31 -125.85 68.94
CA ALA A 871 29.55 -127.08 69.20
C ALA A 871 30.30 -128.32 68.67
N LEU A 872 30.81 -128.26 67.44
CA LEU A 872 31.64 -129.31 66.83
C LEU A 872 32.97 -129.52 67.57
N ALA A 873 33.64 -128.46 68.00
CA ALA A 873 34.87 -128.55 68.80
C ALA A 873 34.61 -129.20 70.16
N ASN A 874 33.50 -128.89 70.83
CA ASN A 874 33.07 -129.56 72.07
C ASN A 874 32.72 -131.04 71.83
N GLN A 875 32.08 -131.37 70.71
CA GLN A 875 31.72 -132.75 70.37
C GLN A 875 32.96 -133.58 69.98
N SER A 876 33.93 -132.98 69.28
CA SER A 876 35.22 -133.59 68.99
C SER A 876 36.02 -133.88 70.26
N GLN A 877 36.07 -132.94 71.22
CA GLN A 877 36.74 -133.16 72.51
C GLN A 877 36.05 -134.23 73.37
N GLN A 878 34.72 -134.37 73.31
CA GLN A 878 33.99 -135.46 73.97
C GLN A 878 34.18 -136.83 73.26
N SER A 879 34.29 -136.85 71.93
CA SER A 879 34.56 -138.08 71.17
C SER A 879 35.98 -138.61 71.43
N VAL A 880 36.98 -137.73 71.53
CA VAL A 880 38.34 -138.12 71.95
C VAL A 880 38.35 -138.66 73.38
N LEU A 881 37.57 -138.06 74.29
CA LEU A 881 37.44 -138.54 75.67
C LEU A 881 36.70 -139.89 75.78
N LYS A 882 35.77 -140.20 74.86
CA LYS A 882 35.11 -141.51 74.75
C LYS A 882 35.99 -142.60 74.14
N LEU A 883 36.98 -142.26 73.31
CA LEU A 883 37.92 -143.22 72.72
C LEU A 883 39.06 -143.60 73.70
N LEU A 884 39.28 -142.79 74.73
CA LEU A 884 40.32 -142.97 75.76
C LEU A 884 39.78 -143.57 77.08
N GLN A 885 38.55 -144.08 77.11
CA GLN A 885 37.95 -144.78 78.26
C GLN A 885 37.68 -146.25 77.96
#